data_AF-A0AA39GD91-F1
#
_entry.id   AF-A0AA39GD91-F1
#
_cell.length_a   1.000
_cell.length_b   1.000
_cell.length_c   1.000
_cell.angle_alpha   90.00
_cell.angle_beta   90.00
_cell.angle_gamma   90.00
#
_symmetry.space_group_name_H-M   'P 1'
#
loop_
_entity.id
_entity.type
_entity.pdbx_description
1 polymer ?
#
loop_
_entity_poly.entity_id
_entity_poly.type
_entity_poly.pdbx_seq_one_letter_code
_entity_poly.pdbx_strand_id
1 'polypeptide(L)'
;MLWSYEFLDLTKAEKGLRRQSIDRYAAIAHWSAFAPIPIYLIFRLVQKVVRKRLRRSSSGNGGDYQQVPGSPLAKAKQMTASGELGTKWRQFKWWMGGDVYFLGEHRGQRDLWILGTLYLAWLLALCIIGTGKDYLHLTKRFGTIAVSQMPVQYILSLKSTNIFAYVFRSSHEEVNRYHRVLGRLIYGLLFLHLAFYNYFFIAKDILEQKYSEIIVLAGLAASLGFHLLMATALPIVRAFSYRIFFITHLSVSMAVPFLLFVHAPSARFYLVESLLVFFIDLAVRKHTTVRSQSKVESIAGTNLFTIKSPIPAAKLEKFKSRPGSHIYLNIPRGSSPSSLFDMMYNPFTVAAVEADTNEITLVARKMNGPLTTHLASLPSVQQGQSGEASVKLDIEAPRGAAGKNFSDLLSPQIQRILLIAGGVGSSFIVPIYKAIIQDNPSAHVQFVWAIRTAGEATWPVSISKPGEKSILDDDRVQLFLTSDLSVGGDPEGDGEGVELRTLPQRDQRRSRLASSSSERRRPNLQKIVDDTFKHGHGEKVAVLVCGPSQMAREVRERVTPWVMSGRDVWWHDESFGWIITVKPERPPGLLDEVPDDSVPGGGAGEIVDVVVVTVREFCIRRPSRTDTPLCGGLELRSRYRLPYYASRNLRHHTCKNMAQAGQAPTDDDIHYKPWKYIGYHGYSKFLSSDDDILIFRRFGTSHARVLLSLQDQVSALEQALSQLDEVYSRKESTDIDNGSLRKDLPERRKILQDLSHALIRYDQLLTLHATIRRYPIAPLRDVEGIRTWHRNYGNGDMTPVRCLIDRSHWLRTLPIWRDLSRTARSPGAEEVLYFSDARVDRFASLLILLTGLAMLLTPIWILHALEASSSKLIVISIFSFSFLVIMSVTMIAKPFEALGATAA
;
A
#
# COMPACT_ATOMS: atom_id res chain seq x y z
N MET A 1 -30.28 32.18 20.55
CA MET A 1 -29.32 31.12 20.92
C MET A 1 -29.94 29.76 20.57
N LEU A 2 -29.16 28.78 20.11
CA LEU A 2 -29.66 27.51 19.56
C LEU A 2 -29.49 26.29 20.49
N TRP A 3 -29.18 26.51 21.76
CA TRP A 3 -28.94 25.45 22.75
C TRP A 3 -30.12 25.33 23.71
N SER A 4 -30.77 24.15 23.74
CA SER A 4 -32.04 23.91 24.44
C SER A 4 -31.91 23.19 25.80
N TYR A 5 -30.69 22.98 26.28
CA TYR A 5 -30.43 22.35 27.58
C TYR A 5 -30.16 23.39 28.66
N GLU A 6 -30.63 23.09 29.87
CA GLU A 6 -30.63 23.97 31.03
C GLU A 6 -29.93 23.28 32.23
N PHE A 7 -29.42 24.08 33.17
CA PHE A 7 -28.82 23.58 34.41
C PHE A 7 -29.90 23.41 35.47
N LEU A 8 -30.46 22.20 35.59
CA LEU A 8 -31.59 21.92 36.48
C LEU A 8 -31.17 21.45 37.89
N ASP A 9 -31.75 22.07 38.91
CA ASP A 9 -31.58 21.69 40.32
C ASP A 9 -32.60 20.64 40.75
N LEU A 10 -32.20 19.37 40.59
CA LEU A 10 -33.06 18.21 40.87
C LEU A 10 -33.10 17.83 42.37
N THR A 11 -34.27 17.39 42.83
CA THR A 11 -34.47 16.74 44.14
C THR A 11 -33.68 15.42 44.27
N LYS A 12 -33.59 14.87 45.48
CA LYS A 12 -32.94 13.57 45.72
C LYS A 12 -33.63 12.42 44.98
N ALA A 13 -34.97 12.45 44.88
CA ALA A 13 -35.76 11.46 44.15
C ALA A 13 -35.50 11.53 42.63
N GLU A 14 -35.54 12.72 42.04
CA GLU A 14 -35.26 12.92 40.61
C GLU A 14 -33.80 12.60 40.25
N LYS A 15 -32.83 12.90 41.13
CA LYS A 15 -31.44 12.45 41.00
C LYS A 15 -31.35 10.91 40.95
N GLY A 16 -32.22 10.20 41.69
CA GLY A 16 -32.38 8.75 41.66
C GLY A 16 -33.03 8.24 40.36
N LEU A 17 -34.11 8.87 39.88
CA LEU A 17 -34.74 8.52 38.60
C LEU A 17 -33.81 8.74 37.41
N ARG A 18 -33.09 9.87 37.39
CA ARG A 18 -32.02 10.14 36.42
C ARG A 18 -30.94 9.06 36.46
N ARG A 19 -30.56 8.61 37.66
CA ARG A 19 -29.57 7.55 37.85
C ARG A 19 -30.03 6.21 37.26
N GLN A 20 -31.25 5.78 37.56
CA GLN A 20 -31.85 4.58 36.96
C GLN A 20 -31.97 4.70 35.44
N SER A 21 -32.34 5.87 34.92
CA SER A 21 -32.40 6.13 33.49
C SER A 21 -31.01 5.97 32.84
N ILE A 22 -29.96 6.60 33.41
CA ILE A 22 -28.56 6.47 32.98
C ILE A 22 -28.16 4.99 32.83
N ASP A 23 -28.39 4.20 33.88
CA ASP A 23 -28.00 2.80 33.92
C ASP A 23 -28.80 1.93 32.93
N ARG A 24 -30.10 2.22 32.76
CA ARG A 24 -30.95 1.53 31.77
C ARG A 24 -30.43 1.67 30.34
N TYR A 25 -30.06 2.87 29.88
CA TYR A 25 -29.57 3.01 28.50
C TYR A 25 -28.11 2.60 28.35
N ALA A 26 -27.31 2.65 29.41
CA ALA A 26 -25.98 2.03 29.40
C ALA A 26 -26.10 0.51 29.19
N ALA A 27 -27.05 -0.15 29.86
CA ALA A 27 -27.33 -1.56 29.65
C ALA A 27 -27.87 -1.82 28.23
N ILE A 28 -28.78 -0.99 27.70
CA ILE A 28 -29.26 -1.10 26.31
C ILE A 28 -28.09 -0.96 25.32
N ALA A 29 -27.21 0.04 25.50
CA ALA A 29 -26.04 0.25 24.65
C ALA A 29 -25.06 -0.94 24.71
N HIS A 30 -24.84 -1.50 25.89
CA HIS A 30 -24.02 -2.70 26.10
C HIS A 30 -24.60 -3.91 25.35
N TRP A 31 -25.88 -4.25 25.58
CA TRP A 31 -26.52 -5.39 24.90
C TRP A 31 -26.68 -5.18 23.38
N SER A 32 -26.83 -3.93 22.93
CA SER A 32 -26.84 -3.57 21.51
C SER A 32 -25.55 -3.99 20.79
N ALA A 33 -24.40 -3.91 21.47
CA ALA A 33 -23.12 -4.29 20.92
C ALA A 33 -23.02 -5.81 20.64
N PHE A 34 -23.79 -6.63 21.38
CA PHE A 34 -23.88 -8.07 21.18
C PHE A 34 -24.98 -8.50 20.20
N ALA A 35 -25.96 -7.63 19.88
CA ALA A 35 -27.09 -7.93 19.00
C ALA A 35 -26.75 -8.59 17.64
N PRO A 36 -25.60 -8.30 16.97
CA PRO A 36 -25.21 -9.00 15.76
C PRO A 36 -25.06 -10.53 15.90
N ILE A 37 -24.75 -11.03 17.10
CA ILE A 37 -24.60 -12.47 17.39
C ILE A 37 -25.93 -13.23 17.27
N PRO A 38 -26.99 -12.95 18.07
CA PRO A 38 -28.26 -13.65 17.96
C PRO A 38 -28.91 -13.45 16.59
N ILE A 39 -28.81 -12.26 15.98
CA ILE A 39 -29.32 -12.01 14.62
C ILE A 39 -28.70 -12.99 13.61
N TYR A 40 -27.38 -13.17 13.64
CA TYR A 40 -26.68 -14.08 12.76
C TYR A 40 -26.96 -15.56 13.07
N LEU A 41 -27.06 -15.93 14.34
CA LEU A 41 -27.42 -17.29 14.75
C LEU A 41 -28.84 -17.67 14.32
N ILE A 42 -29.83 -16.77 14.49
CA ILE A 42 -31.19 -16.91 14.00
C ILE A 42 -31.19 -17.03 12.48
N PHE A 43 -30.48 -16.16 11.77
CA PHE A 43 -30.35 -16.22 10.30
C PHE A 43 -29.81 -17.58 9.83
N ARG A 44 -28.75 -18.10 10.46
CA ARG A 44 -28.22 -19.45 10.15
C ARG A 44 -29.19 -20.57 10.49
N LEU A 45 -29.96 -20.45 11.58
CA LEU A 45 -30.99 -21.42 11.95
C LEU A 45 -32.11 -21.45 10.92
N VAL A 46 -32.64 -20.28 10.53
CA VAL A 46 -33.63 -20.13 9.46
C VAL A 46 -33.12 -20.73 8.16
N GLN A 47 -31.89 -20.43 7.74
CA GLN A 47 -31.29 -21.03 6.54
C GLN A 47 -31.20 -22.56 6.62
N LYS A 48 -30.83 -23.13 7.78
CA LYS A 48 -30.80 -24.60 7.98
C LYS A 48 -32.21 -25.20 7.90
N VAL A 49 -33.21 -24.59 8.53
CA VAL A 49 -34.60 -25.05 8.52
C VAL A 49 -35.20 -24.99 7.12
N VAL A 50 -35.01 -23.88 6.39
CA VAL A 50 -35.47 -23.72 5.01
C VAL A 50 -34.82 -24.76 4.09
N ARG A 51 -33.50 -24.96 4.16
CA ARG A 51 -32.81 -26.02 3.39
C ARG A 51 -33.33 -27.42 3.72
N LYS A 52 -33.62 -27.72 5.00
CA LYS A 52 -34.16 -29.02 5.43
C LYS A 52 -35.61 -29.23 4.96
N ARG A 53 -36.44 -28.18 4.95
CA ARG A 53 -37.81 -28.23 4.40
C ARG A 53 -37.80 -28.43 2.88
N LEU A 54 -36.97 -27.68 2.15
CA LEU A 54 -36.80 -27.84 0.69
C LEU A 54 -36.34 -29.27 0.33
N ARG A 55 -35.35 -29.82 1.05
CA ARG A 55 -34.91 -31.23 0.87
C ARG A 55 -35.98 -32.27 1.19
N ARG A 56 -36.87 -32.01 2.15
CA ARG A 56 -38.01 -32.90 2.41
C ARG A 56 -39.08 -32.80 1.31
N SER A 57 -39.33 -31.61 0.79
CA SER A 57 -40.28 -31.39 -0.31
C SER A 57 -39.80 -31.99 -1.64
N SER A 58 -38.48 -32.13 -1.84
CA SER A 58 -37.91 -32.80 -3.02
C SER A 58 -37.71 -34.30 -2.85
N SER A 59 -38.18 -34.90 -1.75
CA SER A 59 -38.07 -36.35 -1.52
C SER A 59 -39.14 -37.15 -2.27
N GLY A 60 -40.05 -36.48 -2.99
CA GLY A 60 -41.01 -37.10 -3.91
C GLY A 60 -40.36 -37.35 -5.27
N ASN A 61 -39.87 -38.58 -5.46
CA ASN A 61 -39.57 -39.21 -6.75
C ASN A 61 -38.55 -38.48 -7.67
N GLY A 62 -37.34 -38.24 -7.17
CA GLY A 62 -36.19 -37.87 -8.00
C GLY A 62 -34.87 -38.05 -7.23
N GLY A 63 -33.93 -38.83 -7.79
CA GLY A 63 -32.59 -38.99 -7.21
C GLY A 63 -31.82 -37.66 -7.18
N ASP A 64 -30.74 -37.60 -6.38
CA ASP A 64 -29.96 -36.38 -6.11
C ASP A 64 -29.14 -35.94 -7.36
N TYR A 65 -29.85 -35.45 -8.39
CA TYR A 65 -29.29 -35.01 -9.66
C TYR A 65 -28.45 -33.75 -9.43
N GLN A 66 -27.14 -33.94 -9.32
CA GLN A 66 -26.16 -32.86 -9.30
C GLN A 66 -26.32 -32.00 -10.56
N GLN A 67 -26.95 -30.83 -10.39
CA GLN A 67 -27.20 -29.92 -11.51
C GLN A 67 -25.87 -29.48 -12.13
N VAL A 68 -25.65 -29.92 -13.38
CA VAL A 68 -24.48 -29.51 -14.17
C VAL A 68 -24.47 -27.97 -14.30
N PRO A 69 -23.34 -27.30 -14.00
CA PRO A 69 -23.19 -25.87 -14.20
C PRO A 69 -23.54 -25.47 -15.64
N GLY A 70 -24.33 -24.40 -15.80
CA GLY A 70 -24.75 -23.90 -17.12
C GLY A 70 -25.98 -24.57 -17.73
N SER A 71 -26.55 -25.61 -17.12
CA SER A 71 -27.78 -26.28 -17.59
C SER A 71 -28.98 -25.32 -17.72
N PRO A 72 -29.95 -25.57 -18.63
CA PRO A 72 -31.14 -24.72 -18.80
C PRO A 72 -31.94 -24.53 -17.50
N LEU A 73 -32.03 -25.56 -16.66
CA LEU A 73 -32.68 -25.51 -15.35
C LEU A 73 -31.94 -24.62 -14.35
N ALA A 74 -30.59 -24.59 -14.39
CA ALA A 74 -29.80 -23.68 -13.55
C ALA A 74 -29.98 -22.22 -13.99
N LYS A 75 -30.03 -21.96 -15.32
CA LYS A 75 -30.33 -20.63 -15.87
C LYS A 75 -31.75 -20.17 -15.53
N ALA A 76 -32.77 -21.02 -15.74
CA ALA A 76 -34.16 -20.72 -15.38
C ALA A 76 -34.31 -20.38 -13.88
N LYS A 77 -33.56 -21.08 -13.01
CA LYS A 77 -33.55 -20.78 -11.56
C LYS A 77 -32.88 -19.45 -11.22
N GLN A 78 -31.83 -19.05 -11.94
CA GLN A 78 -31.22 -17.71 -11.82
C GLN A 78 -32.19 -16.59 -12.26
N MET A 79 -33.07 -16.86 -13.23
CA MET A 79 -34.11 -15.94 -13.71
C MET A 79 -35.35 -15.86 -12.79
N THR A 80 -35.43 -16.64 -11.70
CA THR A 80 -36.47 -16.43 -10.68
C THR A 80 -36.12 -15.24 -9.79
N ALA A 81 -37.13 -14.57 -9.22
CA ALA A 81 -36.95 -13.47 -8.26
C ALA A 81 -36.02 -13.84 -7.08
N SER A 82 -36.01 -15.11 -6.66
CA SER A 82 -35.09 -15.61 -5.63
C SER A 82 -33.63 -15.68 -6.08
N GLY A 83 -33.39 -15.98 -7.36
CA GLY A 83 -32.08 -15.98 -8.00
C GLY A 83 -31.54 -14.57 -8.21
N GLU A 84 -32.38 -13.64 -8.70
CA GLU A 84 -32.05 -12.23 -8.83
C GLU A 84 -31.70 -11.59 -7.48
N LEU A 85 -32.53 -11.80 -6.45
CA LEU A 85 -32.28 -11.28 -5.10
C LEU A 85 -30.95 -11.83 -4.55
N GLY A 86 -30.66 -13.12 -4.79
CA GLY A 86 -29.38 -13.71 -4.46
C GLY A 86 -28.20 -13.06 -5.17
N THR A 87 -28.37 -12.68 -6.44
CA THR A 87 -27.33 -11.99 -7.25
C THR A 87 -27.12 -10.55 -6.77
N LYS A 88 -28.20 -9.79 -6.55
CA LYS A 88 -28.15 -8.44 -5.94
C LYS A 88 -27.49 -8.46 -4.56
N TRP A 89 -27.75 -9.50 -3.75
CA TRP A 89 -27.08 -9.69 -2.47
C TRP A 89 -25.57 -9.99 -2.60
N ARG A 90 -25.15 -10.80 -3.58
CA ARG A 90 -23.72 -11.03 -3.86
C ARG A 90 -23.02 -9.75 -4.30
N GLN A 91 -23.61 -9.00 -5.22
CA GLN A 91 -23.12 -7.69 -5.69
C GLN A 91 -22.99 -6.70 -4.51
N PHE A 92 -24.03 -6.59 -3.66
CA PHE A 92 -24.01 -5.74 -2.47
C PHE A 92 -22.92 -6.15 -1.46
N LYS A 93 -22.79 -7.45 -1.16
CA LYS A 93 -21.73 -7.96 -0.27
C LYS A 93 -20.33 -7.65 -0.83
N TRP A 94 -20.14 -7.80 -2.14
CA TRP A 94 -18.87 -7.45 -2.80
C TRP A 94 -18.58 -5.95 -2.71
N TRP A 95 -19.60 -5.13 -2.99
CA TRP A 95 -19.53 -3.67 -2.90
C TRP A 95 -19.20 -3.18 -1.48
N MET A 96 -19.75 -3.80 -0.43
CA MET A 96 -19.42 -3.47 0.97
C MET A 96 -17.96 -3.78 1.34
N GLY A 97 -17.37 -4.82 0.77
CA GLY A 97 -15.93 -5.12 0.91
C GLY A 97 -15.02 -4.25 0.03
N GLY A 98 -15.57 -3.23 -0.64
CA GLY A 98 -14.78 -2.26 -1.42
C GLY A 98 -14.09 -1.24 -0.52
N ASP A 99 -12.92 -0.76 -0.93
CA ASP A 99 -12.18 0.28 -0.23
C ASP A 99 -12.79 1.67 -0.41
N VAL A 100 -12.56 2.53 0.60
CA VAL A 100 -12.90 3.96 0.61
C VAL A 100 -11.61 4.76 0.53
N TYR A 101 -11.53 5.64 -0.46
CA TYR A 101 -10.45 6.61 -0.62
C TYR A 101 -10.97 8.02 -0.34
N PHE A 102 -10.20 8.81 0.40
CA PHE A 102 -10.51 10.22 0.69
C PHE A 102 -9.24 11.05 0.56
N LEU A 103 -9.27 12.06 -0.31
CA LEU A 103 -8.09 12.86 -0.70
C LEU A 103 -6.92 12.01 -1.24
N GLY A 104 -7.23 10.90 -1.94
CA GLY A 104 -6.24 9.93 -2.46
C GLY A 104 -5.76 8.89 -1.43
N GLU A 105 -5.98 9.14 -0.13
CA GLU A 105 -5.56 8.23 0.95
C GLU A 105 -6.60 7.14 1.25
N HIS A 106 -6.12 5.94 1.59
CA HIS A 106 -6.98 4.82 1.99
C HIS A 106 -7.55 5.06 3.39
N ARG A 107 -8.87 4.91 3.54
CA ARG A 107 -9.60 5.14 4.80
C ARG A 107 -10.33 3.90 5.32
N GLY A 108 -10.00 2.71 4.81
CA GLY A 108 -10.65 1.44 5.17
C GLY A 108 -11.78 1.04 4.21
N GLN A 109 -12.47 -0.05 4.52
CA GLN A 109 -13.54 -0.63 3.68
C GLN A 109 -14.92 -0.01 4.00
N ARG A 110 -15.86 -0.11 3.04
CA ARG A 110 -17.20 0.51 3.14
C ARG A 110 -18.05 -0.10 4.25
N ASP A 111 -17.92 -1.40 4.50
CA ASP A 111 -18.54 -2.10 5.63
C ASP A 111 -18.25 -1.39 6.98
N LEU A 112 -16.99 -1.02 7.22
CA LEU A 112 -16.54 -0.32 8.43
C LEU A 112 -17.16 1.08 8.56
N TRP A 113 -17.30 1.80 7.45
CA TRP A 113 -17.90 3.14 7.44
C TRP A 113 -19.41 3.09 7.66
N ILE A 114 -20.12 2.19 6.98
CA ILE A 114 -21.57 2.06 7.10
C ILE A 114 -21.94 1.56 8.50
N LEU A 115 -21.31 0.47 8.97
CA LEU A 115 -21.58 -0.06 10.30
C LEU A 115 -21.12 0.90 11.41
N GLY A 116 -19.98 1.58 11.22
CA GLY A 116 -19.48 2.57 12.17
C GLY A 116 -20.38 3.80 12.30
N THR A 117 -20.92 4.33 11.20
CA THR A 117 -21.82 5.49 11.20
C THR A 117 -23.21 5.13 11.75
N LEU A 118 -23.78 3.99 11.35
CA LEU A 118 -25.04 3.50 11.91
C LEU A 118 -24.93 3.25 13.42
N TYR A 119 -23.82 2.66 13.88
CA TYR A 119 -23.61 2.40 15.30
C TYR A 119 -23.35 3.69 16.09
N LEU A 120 -22.60 4.66 15.53
CA LEU A 120 -22.45 5.98 16.12
C LEU A 120 -23.80 6.70 16.25
N ALA A 121 -24.63 6.68 15.21
CA ALA A 121 -25.97 7.28 15.25
C ALA A 121 -26.84 6.63 16.35
N TRP A 122 -26.79 5.31 16.51
CA TRP A 122 -27.47 4.60 17.59
C TRP A 122 -26.97 5.00 18.97
N LEU A 123 -25.65 5.03 19.20
CA LEU A 123 -25.08 5.46 20.48
C LEU A 123 -25.41 6.92 20.82
N LEU A 124 -25.37 7.82 19.83
CA LEU A 124 -25.76 9.23 20.00
C LEU A 124 -27.25 9.37 20.30
N ALA A 125 -28.11 8.58 19.65
CA ALA A 125 -29.54 8.54 19.98
C ALA A 125 -29.76 8.09 21.42
N LEU A 126 -29.06 7.04 21.89
CA LEU A 126 -29.11 6.63 23.30
C LEU A 126 -28.54 7.68 24.27
N CYS A 127 -27.60 8.53 23.84
CA CYS A 127 -27.12 9.65 24.64
C CYS A 127 -28.19 10.74 24.85
N ILE A 128 -29.04 10.97 23.85
CA ILE A 128 -29.97 12.13 23.79
C ILE A 128 -31.40 11.75 24.19
N ILE A 129 -31.88 10.54 23.84
CA ILE A 129 -33.27 10.16 24.10
C ILE A 129 -33.53 10.07 25.61
N GLY A 130 -34.60 10.73 26.06
CA GLY A 130 -35.04 10.73 27.45
C GLY A 130 -34.17 11.56 28.41
N THR A 131 -33.30 12.45 27.92
CA THR A 131 -32.59 13.43 28.76
C THR A 131 -33.42 14.67 29.06
N GLY A 132 -34.38 15.01 28.18
CA GLY A 132 -35.17 16.23 28.27
C GLY A 132 -34.27 17.46 28.09
N LYS A 133 -34.37 18.43 28.99
CA LYS A 133 -33.50 19.61 29.04
C LYS A 133 -32.34 19.49 30.03
N ASP A 134 -32.20 18.39 30.81
CA ASP A 134 -31.15 18.28 31.83
C ASP A 134 -29.75 18.11 31.18
N TYR A 135 -28.98 19.20 31.19
CA TYR A 135 -27.61 19.22 30.68
C TYR A 135 -26.68 18.19 31.37
N LEU A 136 -26.85 17.98 32.67
CA LEU A 136 -26.04 17.02 33.44
C LEU A 136 -26.48 15.57 33.21
N HIS A 137 -27.75 15.33 32.86
CA HIS A 137 -28.22 14.02 32.38
C HIS A 137 -27.55 13.69 31.05
N LEU A 138 -27.58 14.61 30.09
CA LEU A 138 -26.87 14.49 28.81
C LEU A 138 -25.37 14.25 29.03
N THR A 139 -24.71 15.09 29.83
CA THR A 139 -23.27 14.95 30.12
C THR A 139 -22.94 13.56 30.68
N LYS A 140 -23.71 13.04 31.65
CA LYS A 140 -23.49 11.72 32.26
C LYS A 140 -23.82 10.54 31.34
N ARG A 141 -24.78 10.72 30.41
CA ARG A 141 -25.09 9.74 29.35
C ARG A 141 -23.87 9.44 28.49
N PHE A 142 -23.22 10.47 27.94
CA PHE A 142 -22.05 10.31 27.05
C PHE A 142 -20.94 9.45 27.69
N GLY A 143 -20.56 9.75 28.94
CA GLY A 143 -19.56 8.97 29.66
C GLY A 143 -19.98 7.53 29.94
N THR A 144 -21.20 7.33 30.47
CA THR A 144 -21.65 5.98 30.86
C THR A 144 -21.91 5.08 29.64
N ILE A 145 -22.45 5.63 28.56
CA ILE A 145 -22.62 4.91 27.29
C ILE A 145 -21.26 4.57 26.69
N ALA A 146 -20.28 5.48 26.68
CA ALA A 146 -18.94 5.16 26.20
C ALA A 146 -18.29 4.02 26.99
N VAL A 147 -18.36 4.05 28.33
CA VAL A 147 -17.78 2.98 29.18
C VAL A 147 -18.54 1.65 29.03
N SER A 148 -19.85 1.66 28.76
CA SER A 148 -20.63 0.44 28.50
C SER A 148 -20.13 -0.39 27.30
N GLN A 149 -19.37 0.24 26.40
CA GLN A 149 -18.78 -0.39 25.21
C GLN A 149 -17.40 -0.98 25.44
N MET A 150 -16.76 -0.70 26.60
CA MET A 150 -15.42 -1.22 26.93
C MET A 150 -15.34 -2.76 26.90
N PRO A 151 -16.33 -3.54 27.38
CA PRO A 151 -16.28 -5.00 27.31
C PRO A 151 -16.16 -5.50 25.86
N VAL A 152 -16.98 -4.96 24.95
CA VAL A 152 -16.92 -5.33 23.53
C VAL A 152 -15.63 -4.82 22.87
N GLN A 153 -15.17 -3.61 23.21
CA GLN A 153 -13.88 -3.11 22.74
C GLN A 153 -12.73 -4.07 23.09
N TYR A 154 -12.76 -4.65 24.29
CA TYR A 154 -11.81 -5.66 24.74
C TYR A 154 -12.00 -6.98 23.98
N ILE A 155 -13.22 -7.54 23.94
CA ILE A 155 -13.56 -8.80 23.24
C ILE A 155 -13.09 -8.78 21.77
N LEU A 156 -13.27 -7.66 21.07
CA LEU A 156 -12.86 -7.50 19.67
C LEU A 156 -11.33 -7.62 19.44
N SER A 157 -10.51 -7.44 20.48
CA SER A 157 -9.03 -7.55 20.45
C SER A 157 -8.47 -8.86 21.01
N LEU A 158 -9.31 -9.75 21.55
CA LEU A 158 -8.88 -11.04 22.11
C LEU A 158 -8.45 -12.00 20.99
N LYS A 159 -7.38 -12.78 21.22
CA LYS A 159 -6.83 -13.68 20.19
C LYS A 159 -7.37 -15.11 20.27
N SER A 160 -7.69 -15.61 21.46
CA SER A 160 -8.22 -16.96 21.68
C SER A 160 -9.73 -16.99 21.84
N THR A 161 -10.29 -16.14 22.73
CA THR A 161 -11.65 -16.25 23.26
C THR A 161 -12.65 -15.27 22.61
N ASN A 162 -12.28 -14.69 21.47
CA ASN A 162 -13.11 -13.74 20.73
C ASN A 162 -14.40 -14.39 20.19
N ILE A 163 -15.51 -14.07 20.86
CA ILE A 163 -16.82 -14.67 20.59
C ILE A 163 -17.36 -14.30 19.21
N PHE A 164 -17.08 -13.09 18.71
CA PHE A 164 -17.48 -12.67 17.37
C PHE A 164 -16.74 -13.46 16.30
N ALA A 165 -15.43 -13.68 16.47
CA ALA A 165 -14.61 -14.50 15.57
C ALA A 165 -15.02 -15.99 15.58
N TYR A 166 -15.57 -16.48 16.70
CA TYR A 166 -16.17 -17.82 16.76
C TYR A 166 -17.51 -17.87 16.01
N VAL A 167 -18.45 -16.99 16.35
CA VAL A 167 -19.82 -16.98 15.81
C VAL A 167 -19.84 -16.77 14.30
N PHE A 168 -19.09 -15.78 13.79
CA PHE A 168 -19.06 -15.44 12.35
C PHE A 168 -18.14 -16.34 11.50
N ARG A 169 -17.47 -17.33 12.09
CA ARG A 169 -16.44 -18.18 11.44
C ARG A 169 -15.25 -17.39 10.85
N SER A 170 -14.92 -16.24 11.42
CA SER A 170 -13.84 -15.33 11.00
C SER A 170 -12.55 -15.47 11.85
N SER A 171 -11.45 -14.81 11.50
CA SER A 171 -10.28 -14.68 12.39
C SER A 171 -10.41 -13.50 13.37
N HIS A 172 -9.54 -13.46 14.38
CA HIS A 172 -9.35 -12.27 15.19
C HIS A 172 -8.90 -11.06 14.33
N GLU A 173 -8.03 -11.22 13.33
CA GLU A 173 -7.63 -10.08 12.48
C GLU A 173 -8.81 -9.48 11.70
N GLU A 174 -9.69 -10.33 11.17
CA GLU A 174 -10.91 -9.91 10.48
C GLU A 174 -11.90 -9.20 11.40
N VAL A 175 -11.86 -9.44 12.71
CA VAL A 175 -12.70 -8.79 13.72
C VAL A 175 -12.03 -7.54 14.32
N ASN A 176 -10.71 -7.54 14.48
CA ASN A 176 -9.92 -6.43 15.04
C ASN A 176 -9.97 -5.15 14.16
N ARG A 177 -10.48 -5.21 12.93
CA ARG A 177 -10.87 -4.01 12.17
C ARG A 177 -11.95 -3.19 12.89
N TYR A 178 -12.89 -3.84 13.57
CA TYR A 178 -14.00 -3.20 14.28
C TYR A 178 -13.56 -2.60 15.61
N HIS A 179 -12.59 -3.21 16.31
CA HIS A 179 -11.93 -2.62 17.49
C HIS A 179 -11.38 -1.22 17.21
N ARG A 180 -10.82 -0.98 16.00
CA ARG A 180 -10.35 0.35 15.59
C ARG A 180 -11.46 1.36 15.36
N VAL A 181 -12.65 0.92 14.92
CA VAL A 181 -13.81 1.78 14.72
C VAL A 181 -14.43 2.10 16.07
N LEU A 182 -14.79 1.08 16.85
CA LEU A 182 -15.42 1.23 18.16
C LEU A 182 -14.55 2.05 19.14
N GLY A 183 -13.23 1.86 19.15
CA GLY A 183 -12.31 2.66 19.95
C GLY A 183 -12.34 4.16 19.62
N ARG A 184 -12.57 4.55 18.35
CA ARG A 184 -12.77 5.96 17.95
C ARG A 184 -14.13 6.48 18.41
N LEU A 185 -15.17 5.66 18.36
CA LEU A 185 -16.51 6.04 18.84
C LEU A 185 -16.49 6.28 20.36
N ILE A 186 -15.88 5.36 21.13
CA ILE A 186 -15.67 5.50 22.59
C ILE A 186 -14.88 6.78 22.89
N TYR A 187 -13.76 7.01 22.20
CA TYR A 187 -12.96 8.22 22.38
C TYR A 187 -13.75 9.50 22.08
N GLY A 188 -14.52 9.55 20.99
CA GLY A 188 -15.36 10.70 20.64
C GLY A 188 -16.45 10.99 21.69
N LEU A 189 -17.10 9.95 22.21
CA LEU A 189 -18.11 10.10 23.27
C LEU A 189 -17.48 10.55 24.60
N LEU A 190 -16.30 10.05 24.96
CA LEU A 190 -15.55 10.48 26.15
C LEU A 190 -14.98 11.90 26.01
N PHE A 191 -14.57 12.31 24.82
CA PHE A 191 -14.15 13.67 24.53
C PHE A 191 -15.32 14.66 24.70
N LEU A 192 -16.50 14.32 24.18
CA LEU A 192 -17.73 15.11 24.40
C LEU A 192 -18.12 15.15 25.89
N HIS A 193 -18.02 14.02 26.60
CA HIS A 193 -18.23 13.97 28.06
C HIS A 193 -17.30 14.92 28.83
N LEU A 194 -16.01 14.92 28.50
CA LEU A 194 -15.00 15.82 29.08
C LEU A 194 -15.31 17.28 28.76
N ALA A 195 -15.59 17.59 27.49
CA ALA A 195 -15.92 18.93 27.03
C ALA A 195 -17.19 19.48 27.71
N PHE A 196 -18.24 18.65 27.83
CA PHE A 196 -19.50 19.06 28.46
C PHE A 196 -19.35 19.32 29.96
N TYR A 197 -18.57 18.50 30.69
CA TYR A 197 -18.26 18.78 32.09
C TYR A 197 -17.39 20.03 32.28
N ASN A 198 -16.38 20.24 31.43
CA ASN A 198 -15.56 21.45 31.45
C ASN A 198 -16.43 22.70 31.26
N TYR A 199 -17.31 22.71 30.26
CA TYR A 199 -18.26 23.79 30.04
C TYR A 199 -19.15 24.02 31.27
N PHE A 200 -19.69 22.97 31.88
CA PHE A 200 -20.50 23.10 33.10
C PHE A 200 -19.71 23.70 34.28
N PHE A 201 -18.45 23.28 34.48
CA PHE A 201 -17.61 23.81 35.56
C PHE A 201 -17.24 25.28 35.35
N ILE A 202 -16.98 25.69 34.11
CA ILE A 202 -16.72 27.10 33.74
C ILE A 202 -18.01 27.93 33.90
N ALA A 203 -19.13 27.46 33.35
CA ALA A 203 -20.41 28.19 33.39
C ALA A 203 -21.07 28.28 34.78
N LYS A 204 -20.54 27.56 35.78
CA LYS A 204 -20.92 27.65 37.19
C LYS A 204 -19.81 28.20 38.09
N ASP A 205 -18.67 28.59 37.52
CA ASP A 205 -17.49 29.11 38.24
C ASP A 205 -16.99 28.22 39.39
N ILE A 206 -16.95 26.90 39.15
CA ILE A 206 -16.52 25.88 40.12
C ILE A 206 -15.32 25.06 39.63
N LEU A 207 -14.61 25.53 38.59
CA LEU A 207 -13.57 24.75 37.92
C LEU A 207 -12.43 24.34 38.87
N GLU A 208 -11.87 25.30 39.61
CA GLU A 208 -10.73 25.06 40.50
C GLU A 208 -11.12 24.14 41.68
N GLN A 209 -12.27 24.42 42.32
CA GLN A 209 -12.84 23.56 43.36
C GLN A 209 -13.02 22.12 42.87
N LYS A 210 -13.59 21.93 41.67
CA LYS A 210 -13.83 20.60 41.11
C LYS A 210 -12.55 19.91 40.68
N TYR A 211 -11.55 20.64 40.21
CA TYR A 211 -10.26 20.04 39.82
C TYR A 211 -9.45 19.57 41.04
N SER A 212 -9.75 20.05 42.25
CA SER A 212 -9.21 19.50 43.50
C SER A 212 -9.91 18.20 43.98
N GLU A 213 -11.08 17.83 43.42
CA GLU A 213 -11.78 16.61 43.84
C GLU A 213 -11.15 15.35 43.24
N ILE A 214 -10.80 14.37 44.08
CA ILE A 214 -10.13 13.11 43.66
C ILE A 214 -10.87 12.36 42.55
N ILE A 215 -12.21 12.45 42.51
CA ILE A 215 -13.05 11.85 41.47
C ILE A 215 -12.80 12.52 40.12
N VAL A 216 -12.66 13.86 40.09
CA VAL A 216 -12.39 14.63 38.86
C VAL A 216 -10.94 14.42 38.43
N LEU A 217 -9.98 14.44 39.36
CA LEU A 217 -8.57 14.12 39.08
C LEU A 217 -8.39 12.73 38.46
N ALA A 218 -9.08 11.70 38.97
CA ALA A 218 -9.08 10.36 38.38
C ALA A 218 -9.67 10.35 36.96
N GLY A 219 -10.70 11.17 36.71
CA GLY A 219 -11.27 11.38 35.39
C GLY A 219 -10.32 12.08 34.41
N LEU A 220 -9.62 13.12 34.87
CA LEU A 220 -8.61 13.83 34.08
C LEU A 220 -7.42 12.92 33.73
N ALA A 221 -6.90 12.17 34.71
CA ALA A 221 -5.84 11.17 34.48
C ALA A 221 -6.29 10.06 33.51
N ALA A 222 -7.52 9.56 33.63
CA ALA A 222 -8.09 8.61 32.67
C ALA A 222 -8.21 9.23 31.27
N SER A 223 -8.63 10.50 31.17
CA SER A 223 -8.73 11.22 29.90
C SER A 223 -7.36 11.38 29.23
N LEU A 224 -6.30 11.70 29.98
CA LEU A 224 -4.92 11.75 29.46
C LEU A 224 -4.49 10.37 28.94
N GLY A 225 -4.83 9.30 29.66
CA GLY A 225 -4.67 7.93 29.19
C GLY A 225 -5.35 7.68 27.83
N PHE A 226 -6.62 8.06 27.67
CA PHE A 226 -7.32 7.92 26.38
C PHE A 226 -6.71 8.75 25.25
N HIS A 227 -6.23 9.98 25.52
CA HIS A 227 -5.48 10.76 24.53
C HIS A 227 -4.19 10.06 24.11
N LEU A 228 -3.44 9.50 25.07
CA LEU A 228 -2.21 8.75 24.81
C LEU A 228 -2.47 7.44 24.02
N LEU A 229 -3.56 6.73 24.32
CA LEU A 229 -4.02 5.57 23.54
C LEU A 229 -4.33 5.93 22.08
N MET A 230 -4.97 7.08 21.85
CA MET A 230 -5.36 7.53 20.51
C MET A 230 -4.16 8.07 19.72
N ALA A 231 -3.31 8.88 20.34
CA ALA A 231 -2.11 9.46 19.73
C ALA A 231 -1.13 8.37 19.27
N THR A 232 -0.87 7.37 20.12
CA THR A 232 0.01 6.25 19.76
C THR A 232 -0.60 5.32 18.70
N ALA A 233 -1.93 5.25 18.60
CA ALA A 233 -2.63 4.48 17.57
C ALA A 233 -2.67 5.16 16.18
N LEU A 234 -2.17 6.40 16.04
CA LEU A 234 -2.11 7.08 14.74
C LEU A 234 -1.24 6.30 13.73
N PRO A 235 -1.61 6.25 12.43
CA PRO A 235 -0.82 5.54 11.41
C PRO A 235 0.64 6.00 11.35
N ILE A 236 0.89 7.30 11.50
CA ILE A 236 2.23 7.90 11.48
C ILE A 236 3.10 7.35 12.61
N VAL A 237 2.58 7.34 13.85
CA VAL A 237 3.31 6.84 15.03
C VAL A 237 3.53 5.33 14.93
N ARG A 238 2.53 4.57 14.45
CA ARG A 238 2.67 3.11 14.23
C ARG A 238 3.66 2.76 13.12
N ALA A 239 3.77 3.59 12.09
CA ALA A 239 4.76 3.44 11.02
C ALA A 239 6.18 3.77 11.50
N PHE A 240 6.33 4.76 12.37
CA PHE A 240 7.61 5.10 13.02
C PHE A 240 8.06 4.01 14.00
N SER A 241 7.20 3.61 14.94
CA SER A 241 7.51 2.54 15.89
C SER A 241 6.24 1.83 16.40
N TYR A 242 5.98 0.65 15.84
CA TYR A 242 4.93 -0.25 16.34
C TYR A 242 5.16 -0.68 17.80
N ARG A 243 6.41 -0.65 18.29
CA ARG A 243 6.76 -1.04 19.66
C ARG A 243 6.27 -0.02 20.67
N ILE A 244 6.48 1.27 20.40
CA ILE A 244 5.95 2.37 21.22
C ILE A 244 4.42 2.28 21.25
N PHE A 245 3.79 2.13 20.08
CA PHE A 245 2.35 1.90 20.00
C PHE A 245 1.90 0.72 20.86
N PHE A 246 2.43 -0.49 20.63
CA PHE A 246 1.90 -1.70 21.27
C PHE A 246 2.10 -1.69 22.79
N ILE A 247 3.29 -1.29 23.27
CA ILE A 247 3.60 -1.27 24.70
C ILE A 247 2.75 -0.22 25.41
N THR A 248 2.72 1.03 24.91
CA THR A 248 1.92 2.10 25.52
C THR A 248 0.43 1.78 25.44
N HIS A 249 -0.06 1.29 24.29
CA HIS A 249 -1.47 0.98 24.12
C HIS A 249 -1.94 -0.13 25.07
N LEU A 250 -1.16 -1.21 25.22
CA LEU A 250 -1.50 -2.28 26.15
C LEU A 250 -1.41 -1.81 27.62
N SER A 251 -0.29 -1.23 28.04
CA SER A 251 -0.09 -0.82 29.45
C SER A 251 -1.11 0.23 29.89
N VAL A 252 -1.38 1.25 29.07
CA VAL A 252 -2.37 2.28 29.39
C VAL A 252 -3.80 1.71 29.32
N SER A 253 -4.09 0.78 28.40
CA SER A 253 -5.40 0.12 28.38
C SER A 253 -5.67 -0.65 29.68
N MET A 254 -4.66 -1.28 30.29
CA MET A 254 -4.81 -1.96 31.59
C MET A 254 -4.93 -0.97 32.76
N ALA A 255 -4.25 0.18 32.72
CA ALA A 255 -4.27 1.17 33.80
C ALA A 255 -5.59 1.98 33.87
N VAL A 256 -6.13 2.38 32.72
CA VAL A 256 -7.30 3.27 32.64
C VAL A 256 -8.56 2.72 33.35
N PRO A 257 -8.92 1.42 33.29
CA PRO A 257 -10.01 0.85 34.06
C PRO A 257 -9.93 1.09 35.57
N PHE A 258 -8.73 1.10 36.17
CA PHE A 258 -8.58 1.38 37.61
C PHE A 258 -8.90 2.85 37.94
N LEU A 259 -8.45 3.79 37.10
CA LEU A 259 -8.79 5.20 37.22
C LEU A 259 -10.31 5.43 37.05
N LEU A 260 -10.92 4.77 36.06
CA LEU A 260 -12.37 4.81 35.84
C LEU A 260 -13.17 4.16 36.98
N PHE A 261 -12.61 3.16 37.69
CA PHE A 261 -13.25 2.51 38.83
C PHE A 261 -13.40 3.46 40.03
N VAL A 262 -12.47 4.40 40.18
CA VAL A 262 -12.54 5.52 41.14
C VAL A 262 -13.48 6.61 40.63
N HIS A 263 -13.27 7.08 39.38
CA HIS A 263 -14.03 8.19 38.79
C HIS A 263 -15.55 7.90 38.65
N ALA A 264 -15.93 6.68 38.27
CA ALA A 264 -17.30 6.32 37.94
C ALA A 264 -17.73 5.01 38.63
N PRO A 265 -18.13 5.04 39.93
CA PRO A 265 -18.67 3.88 40.64
C PRO A 265 -19.81 3.20 39.89
N SER A 266 -20.61 4.05 39.23
CA SER A 266 -21.59 3.77 38.20
C SER A 266 -21.27 2.66 37.21
N ALA A 267 -20.04 2.63 36.70
CA ALA A 267 -19.68 1.88 35.51
C ALA A 267 -18.77 0.68 35.82
N ARG A 268 -18.53 0.40 37.12
CA ARG A 268 -17.63 -0.64 37.61
C ARG A 268 -17.91 -2.02 37.04
N PHE A 269 -19.19 -2.37 36.82
CA PHE A 269 -19.59 -3.62 36.19
C PHE A 269 -18.89 -3.84 34.84
N TYR A 270 -19.00 -2.88 33.91
CA TYR A 270 -18.38 -2.95 32.58
C TYR A 270 -16.84 -2.97 32.65
N LEU A 271 -16.25 -2.31 33.64
CA LEU A 271 -14.79 -2.29 33.84
C LEU A 271 -14.28 -3.65 34.32
N VAL A 272 -14.95 -4.26 35.29
CA VAL A 272 -14.64 -5.62 35.81
C VAL A 272 -14.83 -6.65 34.70
N GLU A 273 -15.93 -6.57 33.95
CA GLU A 273 -16.18 -7.45 32.80
C GLU A 273 -15.06 -7.35 31.75
N SER A 274 -14.65 -6.13 31.38
CA SER A 274 -13.56 -5.88 30.42
C SER A 274 -12.25 -6.53 30.86
N LEU A 275 -11.87 -6.36 32.12
CA LEU A 275 -10.66 -6.97 32.67
C LEU A 275 -10.79 -8.50 32.75
N LEU A 276 -11.93 -9.03 33.17
CA LEU A 276 -12.18 -10.46 33.31
C LEU A 276 -12.03 -11.19 31.97
N VAL A 277 -12.66 -10.70 30.88
CA VAL A 277 -12.56 -11.34 29.56
C VAL A 277 -11.13 -11.32 29.02
N PHE A 278 -10.35 -10.27 29.32
CA PHE A 278 -8.95 -10.16 28.94
C PHE A 278 -8.05 -11.13 29.71
N PHE A 279 -8.21 -11.24 31.03
CA PHE A 279 -7.45 -12.20 31.84
C PHE A 279 -7.78 -13.66 31.48
N ILE A 280 -9.04 -13.95 31.12
CA ILE A 280 -9.44 -15.27 30.59
C ILE A 280 -8.72 -15.55 29.25
N ASP A 281 -8.68 -14.60 28.30
CA ASP A 281 -7.92 -14.77 27.05
C ASP A 281 -6.44 -15.02 27.31
N LEU A 282 -5.84 -14.25 28.23
CA LEU A 282 -4.43 -14.39 28.61
C LEU A 282 -4.13 -15.76 29.25
N ALA A 283 -5.00 -16.24 30.13
CA ALA A 283 -4.88 -17.58 30.74
C ALA A 283 -4.98 -18.69 29.68
N VAL A 284 -5.98 -18.61 28.79
CA VAL A 284 -6.14 -19.56 27.68
C VAL A 284 -4.94 -19.52 26.74
N ARG A 285 -4.40 -18.34 26.40
CA ARG A 285 -3.18 -18.20 25.59
C ARG A 285 -1.98 -18.84 26.30
N LYS A 286 -1.73 -18.51 27.57
CA LYS A 286 -0.63 -19.09 28.37
C LYS A 286 -0.70 -20.64 28.42
N HIS A 287 -1.89 -21.21 28.54
CA HIS A 287 -2.11 -22.66 28.55
C HIS A 287 -2.01 -23.31 27.14
N THR A 288 -2.25 -22.56 26.07
CA THR A 288 -2.27 -23.11 24.69
C THR A 288 -0.97 -22.92 23.91
N THR A 289 -0.08 -22.00 24.33
CA THR A 289 1.27 -21.87 23.78
C THR A 289 2.09 -23.15 23.93
N VAL A 290 2.81 -23.56 22.88
CA VAL A 290 3.81 -24.64 22.90
C VAL A 290 5.19 -24.02 22.97
N ARG A 291 6.06 -24.48 23.87
CA ARG A 291 7.49 -24.16 23.82
C ARG A 291 8.21 -25.25 23.05
N SER A 292 8.95 -24.90 22.01
CA SER A 292 9.59 -25.83 21.08
C SER A 292 11.04 -25.45 20.82
N GLN A 293 11.92 -26.45 20.69
CA GLN A 293 13.30 -26.24 20.22
C GLN A 293 13.29 -26.31 18.69
N SER A 294 13.45 -25.16 18.04
CA SER A 294 13.28 -25.03 16.59
C SER A 294 14.63 -24.91 15.89
N LYS A 295 14.79 -25.60 14.75
CA LYS A 295 15.97 -25.49 13.88
C LYS A 295 15.74 -24.39 12.86
N VAL A 296 16.78 -23.60 12.56
CA VAL A 296 16.71 -22.47 11.63
C VAL A 296 17.79 -22.62 10.56
N GLU A 297 17.38 -22.72 9.30
CA GLU A 297 18.24 -23.02 8.14
C GLU A 297 18.08 -21.91 7.08
N SER A 298 19.18 -21.50 6.44
CA SER A 298 19.16 -20.46 5.39
C SER A 298 18.79 -21.03 4.02
N ILE A 299 18.06 -20.27 3.19
CA ILE A 299 17.81 -20.63 1.79
C ILE A 299 18.85 -19.91 0.92
N ALA A 300 19.79 -20.69 0.36
CA ALA A 300 20.93 -20.19 -0.40
C ALA A 300 20.55 -19.19 -1.51
N GLY A 301 21.34 -18.12 -1.65
CA GLY A 301 21.09 -17.05 -2.63
C GLY A 301 19.88 -16.15 -2.34
N THR A 302 19.27 -16.22 -1.15
CA THR A 302 18.09 -15.41 -0.79
C THR A 302 18.19 -14.74 0.58
N ASN A 303 17.22 -13.88 0.89
CA ASN A 303 16.99 -13.35 2.25
C ASN A 303 15.90 -14.15 2.99
N LEU A 304 15.67 -15.42 2.62
CA LEU A 304 14.70 -16.31 3.25
C LEU A 304 15.42 -17.33 4.15
N PHE A 305 14.74 -17.75 5.22
CA PHE A 305 15.17 -18.84 6.08
C PHE A 305 13.96 -19.70 6.46
N THR A 306 14.18 -21.00 6.61
CA THR A 306 13.17 -21.95 7.09
C THR A 306 13.32 -22.14 8.59
N ILE A 307 12.19 -22.30 9.29
CA ILE A 307 12.15 -22.66 10.71
C ILE A 307 11.39 -23.98 10.81
N LYS A 308 12.03 -25.04 11.28
CA LYS A 308 11.41 -26.33 11.58
C LYS A 308 11.16 -26.42 13.08
N SER A 309 9.92 -26.67 13.47
CA SER A 309 9.49 -26.69 14.88
C SER A 309 8.70 -27.96 15.19
N PRO A 310 9.18 -28.85 16.09
CA PRO A 310 8.39 -30.00 16.55
C PRO A 310 7.19 -29.54 17.38
N ILE A 311 6.04 -30.20 17.17
CA ILE A 311 4.74 -29.89 17.80
C ILE A 311 4.04 -31.17 18.27
N PRO A 312 3.36 -31.17 19.43
CA PRO A 312 2.59 -32.32 19.90
C PRO A 312 1.52 -32.78 18.88
N ALA A 313 1.43 -34.09 18.62
CA ALA A 313 0.55 -34.69 17.60
C ALA A 313 -0.91 -34.19 17.64
N ALA A 314 -1.50 -34.03 18.84
CA ALA A 314 -2.86 -33.51 19.02
C ALA A 314 -3.09 -32.06 18.53
N LYS A 315 -2.01 -31.28 18.33
CA LYS A 315 -2.02 -29.97 17.67
C LYS A 315 -1.67 -30.09 16.18
N LEU A 316 -0.85 -31.06 15.79
CA LEU A 316 -0.48 -31.34 14.40
C LEU A 316 -1.69 -31.64 13.51
N GLU A 317 -2.63 -32.47 13.98
CA GLU A 317 -3.89 -32.76 13.25
C GLU A 317 -4.75 -31.51 13.00
N LYS A 318 -4.64 -30.50 13.86
CA LYS A 318 -5.32 -29.20 13.67
C LYS A 318 -4.63 -28.36 12.59
N PHE A 319 -3.36 -28.58 12.28
CA PHE A 319 -2.71 -27.93 11.13
C PHE A 319 -3.04 -28.64 9.83
N LYS A 320 -3.00 -29.98 9.81
CA LYS A 320 -3.38 -30.80 8.63
C LYS A 320 -4.79 -30.47 8.14
N SER A 321 -5.76 -30.42 9.04
CA SER A 321 -7.16 -30.07 8.73
C SER A 321 -7.41 -28.59 8.41
N ARG A 322 -6.38 -27.73 8.46
CA ARG A 322 -6.49 -26.27 8.35
C ARG A 322 -5.31 -25.67 7.56
N PRO A 323 -5.11 -26.05 6.28
CA PRO A 323 -4.05 -25.51 5.44
C PRO A 323 -4.18 -23.99 5.28
N GLY A 324 -3.04 -23.30 5.12
CA GLY A 324 -2.98 -21.84 5.13
C GLY A 324 -3.27 -21.20 6.50
N SER A 325 -3.23 -21.98 7.59
CA SER A 325 -3.23 -21.42 8.95
C SER A 325 -1.87 -20.83 9.30
N HIS A 326 -1.88 -19.81 10.16
CA HIS A 326 -0.67 -19.18 10.70
C HIS A 326 -0.53 -19.44 12.19
N ILE A 327 0.64 -19.18 12.73
CA ILE A 327 0.98 -19.18 14.16
C ILE A 327 1.48 -17.80 14.57
N TYR A 328 1.56 -17.54 15.88
CA TYR A 328 2.38 -16.45 16.39
C TYR A 328 3.63 -17.01 17.07
N LEU A 329 4.81 -16.55 16.63
CA LEU A 329 6.10 -16.87 17.24
C LEU A 329 6.55 -15.78 18.21
N ASN A 330 7.18 -16.21 19.29
CA ASN A 330 7.88 -15.36 20.25
C ASN A 330 9.18 -16.02 20.75
N ILE A 331 10.16 -15.25 21.21
CA ILE A 331 11.33 -15.77 21.95
C ILE A 331 11.00 -15.75 23.46
N PRO A 332 11.18 -16.86 24.19
CA PRO A 332 10.87 -16.93 25.61
C PRO A 332 11.86 -16.16 26.48
N ARG A 333 11.38 -15.75 27.65
CA ARG A 333 12.17 -15.14 28.74
C ARG A 333 13.42 -15.97 29.05
N GLY A 334 14.57 -15.31 29.16
CA GLY A 334 15.86 -15.92 29.47
C GLY A 334 16.59 -16.55 28.27
N SER A 335 15.96 -16.66 27.09
CA SER A 335 16.63 -17.00 25.83
C SER A 335 16.70 -15.81 24.86
N SER A 336 16.43 -14.60 25.36
CA SER A 336 16.41 -13.37 24.59
C SER A 336 17.51 -12.41 25.04
N PRO A 337 18.17 -11.69 24.11
CA PRO A 337 19.15 -10.66 24.45
C PRO A 337 18.52 -9.37 25.03
N SER A 338 17.18 -9.26 25.13
CA SER A 338 16.55 -8.18 25.91
C SER A 338 15.13 -8.54 26.40
N SER A 339 14.72 -7.98 27.54
CA SER A 339 13.35 -8.15 28.10
C SER A 339 12.23 -7.67 27.16
N LEU A 340 12.57 -6.91 26.13
CA LEU A 340 11.63 -6.31 25.19
C LEU A 340 11.05 -7.32 24.18
N PHE A 341 11.63 -8.52 24.06
CA PHE A 341 11.06 -9.58 23.22
C PHE A 341 9.87 -10.28 23.88
N ASP A 342 9.76 -10.28 25.21
CA ASP A 342 8.78 -11.09 25.98
C ASP A 342 7.30 -10.90 25.61
N MET A 343 6.98 -9.82 24.88
CA MET A 343 5.62 -9.45 24.47
C MET A 343 5.47 -9.40 22.93
N MET A 344 6.49 -9.75 22.15
CA MET A 344 6.55 -9.58 20.69
C MET A 344 6.14 -10.85 19.93
N TYR A 345 4.84 -11.10 19.90
CA TYR A 345 4.22 -12.16 19.11
C TYR A 345 4.10 -11.75 17.63
N ASN A 346 4.86 -12.40 16.75
CA ASN A 346 4.90 -12.12 15.32
C ASN A 346 4.22 -13.24 14.51
N PRO A 347 3.31 -12.95 13.55
CA PRO A 347 2.61 -13.97 12.79
C PRO A 347 3.48 -14.58 11.69
N PHE A 348 3.43 -15.91 11.53
CA PHE A 348 4.07 -16.67 10.45
C PHE A 348 3.14 -17.77 9.94
N THR A 349 3.01 -17.89 8.62
CA THR A 349 2.19 -18.95 8.02
C THR A 349 2.89 -20.30 8.05
N VAL A 350 2.13 -21.37 8.31
CA VAL A 350 2.65 -22.74 8.25
C VAL A 350 2.71 -23.17 6.80
N ALA A 351 3.93 -23.32 6.29
CA ALA A 351 4.19 -23.64 4.88
C ALA A 351 4.05 -25.14 4.59
N ALA A 352 4.39 -25.99 5.57
CA ALA A 352 4.16 -27.43 5.52
C ALA A 352 4.00 -28.05 6.92
N VAL A 353 3.51 -29.29 6.95
CA VAL A 353 3.25 -30.08 8.15
C VAL A 353 3.80 -31.48 7.92
N GLU A 354 4.94 -31.81 8.53
CA GLU A 354 5.58 -33.11 8.39
C GLU A 354 4.95 -34.11 9.39
N ALA A 355 4.03 -34.95 8.88
CA ALA A 355 3.33 -35.94 9.69
C ALA A 355 4.27 -36.95 10.37
N ASP A 356 5.36 -37.32 9.69
CA ASP A 356 6.24 -38.42 10.07
C ASP A 356 7.18 -38.00 11.24
N THR A 357 7.67 -36.75 11.23
CA THR A 357 8.54 -36.19 12.28
C THR A 357 7.78 -35.40 13.36
N ASN A 358 6.47 -35.19 13.18
CA ASN A 358 5.62 -34.29 13.98
C ASN A 358 6.13 -32.82 13.99
N GLU A 359 6.68 -32.37 12.87
CA GLU A 359 7.19 -31.00 12.70
C GLU A 359 6.21 -30.13 11.90
N ILE A 360 6.37 -28.82 12.07
CA ILE A 360 5.86 -27.84 11.11
C ILE A 360 7.04 -27.05 10.54
N THR A 361 6.96 -26.75 9.23
CA THR A 361 7.92 -25.87 8.57
C THR A 361 7.31 -24.50 8.29
N LEU A 362 8.03 -23.46 8.67
CA LEU A 362 7.71 -22.05 8.42
C LEU A 362 8.74 -21.47 7.45
N VAL A 363 8.32 -20.54 6.61
CA VAL A 363 9.24 -19.79 5.72
C VAL A 363 9.17 -18.32 6.09
N ALA A 364 10.30 -17.76 6.50
CA ALA A 364 10.41 -16.39 6.96
C ALA A 364 11.38 -15.59 6.08
N ARG A 365 11.14 -14.28 5.97
CA ARG A 365 12.04 -13.33 5.29
C ARG A 365 12.78 -12.50 6.33
N LYS A 366 14.08 -12.27 6.13
CA LYS A 366 14.85 -11.30 6.92
C LYS A 366 14.30 -9.90 6.66
N MET A 367 13.70 -9.31 7.70
CA MET A 367 13.20 -7.93 7.75
C MET A 367 13.91 -7.17 8.86
N ASN A 368 13.79 -5.84 8.90
CA ASN A 368 14.38 -4.97 9.93
C ASN A 368 13.75 -5.14 11.34
N GLY A 369 12.92 -6.16 11.57
CA GLY A 369 12.29 -6.44 12.85
C GLY A 369 13.23 -7.21 13.80
N PRO A 370 13.15 -7.00 15.13
CA PRO A 370 14.10 -7.57 16.08
C PRO A 370 14.10 -9.11 16.06
N LEU A 371 12.93 -9.75 15.92
CA LEU A 371 12.82 -11.21 15.80
C LEU A 371 13.52 -11.74 14.53
N THR A 372 13.19 -11.18 13.36
CA THR A 372 13.76 -11.65 12.08
C THR A 372 15.25 -11.34 11.96
N THR A 373 15.72 -10.24 12.54
CA THR A 373 17.15 -9.94 12.63
C THR A 373 17.87 -10.92 13.54
N HIS A 374 17.32 -11.23 14.72
CA HIS A 374 17.90 -12.21 15.66
C HIS A 374 17.96 -13.62 15.07
N LEU A 375 16.88 -14.08 14.42
CA LEU A 375 16.87 -15.38 13.74
C LEU A 375 17.88 -15.41 12.57
N ALA A 376 18.06 -14.29 11.87
CA ALA A 376 19.04 -14.18 10.77
C ALA A 376 20.48 -13.86 11.22
N SER A 377 20.74 -13.72 12.52
CA SER A 377 22.09 -13.63 13.10
C SER A 377 22.56 -14.95 13.74
N LEU A 378 21.77 -16.02 13.64
CA LEU A 378 22.17 -17.34 14.12
C LEU A 378 23.30 -17.91 13.25
N PRO A 379 24.30 -18.62 13.83
CA PRO A 379 25.40 -19.20 13.06
C PRO A 379 24.97 -20.12 11.92
N SER A 380 23.93 -20.95 12.13
CA SER A 380 23.34 -21.82 11.10
C SER A 380 22.76 -21.06 9.89
N VAL A 381 22.39 -19.79 10.07
CA VAL A 381 21.89 -18.93 8.99
C VAL A 381 23.02 -18.15 8.32
N GLN A 382 24.06 -17.79 9.08
CA GLN A 382 25.20 -17.01 8.58
C GLN A 382 26.25 -17.84 7.83
N GLN A 383 26.57 -19.05 8.32
CA GLN A 383 27.62 -19.89 7.74
C GLN A 383 27.11 -20.84 6.65
N GLY A 384 25.78 -20.93 6.43
CA GLY A 384 25.19 -21.82 5.43
C GLY A 384 25.38 -23.31 5.71
N GLN A 385 25.91 -23.67 6.89
CA GLN A 385 26.14 -25.05 7.32
C GLN A 385 25.00 -25.55 8.20
N SER A 386 24.66 -26.83 8.05
CA SER A 386 23.62 -27.55 8.79
C SER A 386 23.99 -27.86 10.25
N GLY A 387 24.51 -26.87 10.98
CA GLY A 387 24.87 -27.01 12.40
C GLY A 387 23.66 -27.06 13.32
N GLU A 388 23.78 -27.78 14.45
CA GLU A 388 22.70 -28.06 15.43
C GLU A 388 22.23 -26.85 16.27
N ALA A 389 22.37 -25.62 15.76
CA ALA A 389 21.97 -24.40 16.44
C ALA A 389 20.43 -24.30 16.57
N SER A 390 19.88 -24.89 17.63
CA SER A 390 18.47 -24.82 17.97
C SER A 390 18.13 -23.57 18.79
N VAL A 391 16.96 -22.98 18.52
CA VAL A 391 16.44 -21.83 19.26
C VAL A 391 15.12 -22.19 19.93
N LYS A 392 15.00 -21.89 21.23
CA LYS A 392 13.75 -22.04 21.97
C LYS A 392 12.76 -20.97 21.49
N LEU A 393 11.61 -21.40 20.99
CA LEU A 393 10.53 -20.52 20.53
C LEU A 393 9.21 -20.89 21.22
N ASP A 394 8.43 -19.86 21.57
CA ASP A 394 7.07 -19.98 22.06
C ASP A 394 6.10 -19.82 20.87
N ILE A 395 5.29 -20.85 20.63
CA ILE A 395 4.41 -21.05 19.47
C ILE A 395 2.94 -20.99 19.91
N GLU A 396 2.21 -19.97 19.49
CA GLU A 396 0.76 -19.83 19.73
C GLU A 396 -0.02 -20.22 18.45
N ALA A 397 -0.80 -21.31 18.52
CA ALA A 397 -1.21 -22.08 17.34
C ALA A 397 -2.51 -22.90 17.49
N PRO A 398 -3.21 -23.25 16.38
CA PRO A 398 -3.18 -22.62 15.05
C PRO A 398 -4.18 -21.45 14.95
N ARG A 399 -3.93 -20.49 14.04
CA ARG A 399 -4.71 -19.25 13.83
C ARG A 399 -5.06 -19.04 12.34
N GLY A 400 -5.72 -17.92 12.01
CA GLY A 400 -6.14 -17.56 10.64
C GLY A 400 -7.58 -17.96 10.25
N ALA A 401 -8.13 -17.24 9.26
CA ALA A 401 -9.49 -17.40 8.74
C ALA A 401 -9.58 -18.43 7.61
N ALA A 402 -8.62 -18.44 6.67
CA ALA A 402 -8.59 -19.36 5.54
C ALA A 402 -8.72 -20.82 5.99
N GLY A 403 -7.88 -21.25 6.95
CA GLY A 403 -7.97 -22.59 7.55
C GLY A 403 -9.25 -22.88 8.35
N LYS A 404 -10.12 -21.90 8.68
CA LYS A 404 -11.49 -22.17 9.20
C LYS A 404 -12.47 -22.51 8.10
N ASN A 405 -12.25 -21.93 6.90
CA ASN A 405 -13.20 -21.93 5.79
C ASN A 405 -12.69 -22.75 4.59
N PHE A 406 -11.58 -23.47 4.73
CA PHE A 406 -11.01 -24.36 3.70
C PHE A 406 -12.03 -25.40 3.19
N SER A 407 -12.89 -25.93 4.07
CA SER A 407 -14.01 -26.81 3.69
C SER A 407 -14.97 -26.19 2.67
N ASP A 408 -15.05 -24.87 2.60
CA ASP A 408 -15.92 -24.17 1.65
C ASP A 408 -15.26 -24.13 0.25
N LEU A 409 -13.93 -24.21 0.15
CA LEU A 409 -13.17 -24.36 -1.11
C LEU A 409 -13.31 -25.76 -1.72
N LEU A 410 -13.41 -26.79 -0.87
CA LEU A 410 -13.70 -28.17 -1.29
C LEU A 410 -15.17 -28.40 -1.67
N SER A 411 -16.00 -27.35 -1.74
CA SER A 411 -17.41 -27.52 -2.09
C SER A 411 -17.58 -27.88 -3.58
N PRO A 412 -18.43 -28.87 -3.96
CA PRO A 412 -18.60 -29.30 -5.36
C PRO A 412 -19.06 -28.23 -6.36
N GLN A 413 -19.46 -27.06 -5.85
CA GLN A 413 -19.84 -25.88 -6.65
C GLN A 413 -18.62 -25.10 -7.16
N ILE A 414 -17.47 -25.25 -6.50
CA ILE A 414 -16.21 -24.61 -6.86
C ILE A 414 -15.38 -25.61 -7.67
N GLN A 415 -15.45 -25.48 -8.99
CA GLN A 415 -14.68 -26.33 -9.92
C GLN A 415 -13.46 -25.59 -10.48
N ARG A 416 -13.36 -24.27 -10.26
CA ARG A 416 -12.31 -23.40 -10.79
C ARG A 416 -11.70 -22.54 -9.70
N ILE A 417 -10.39 -22.64 -9.53
CA ILE A 417 -9.65 -22.03 -8.44
C ILE A 417 -8.42 -21.32 -9.00
N LEU A 418 -8.34 -20.00 -8.79
CA LEU A 418 -7.20 -19.17 -9.12
C LEU A 418 -6.46 -18.78 -7.84
N LEU A 419 -5.20 -19.21 -7.74
CA LEU A 419 -4.31 -18.91 -6.63
C LEU A 419 -3.22 -17.95 -7.10
N ILE A 420 -3.01 -16.84 -6.40
CA ILE A 420 -2.01 -15.82 -6.77
C ILE A 420 -1.11 -15.54 -5.56
N ALA A 421 0.20 -15.79 -5.71
CA ALA A 421 1.22 -15.52 -4.70
C ALA A 421 2.22 -14.45 -5.15
N GLY A 422 2.61 -13.56 -4.23
CA GLY A 422 3.70 -12.60 -4.41
C GLY A 422 4.83 -12.83 -3.41
N GLY A 423 6.04 -13.15 -3.89
CA GLY A 423 7.23 -13.41 -3.08
C GLY A 423 6.99 -14.52 -2.05
N VAL A 424 7.21 -14.21 -0.77
CA VAL A 424 7.02 -15.15 0.36
C VAL A 424 5.54 -15.50 0.63
N GLY A 425 4.57 -14.86 -0.02
CA GLY A 425 3.15 -15.21 0.11
C GLY A 425 2.78 -16.59 -0.42
N SER A 426 3.68 -17.25 -1.15
CA SER A 426 3.55 -18.68 -1.44
C SER A 426 3.57 -19.56 -0.19
N SER A 427 4.15 -19.12 0.94
CA SER A 427 4.04 -19.83 2.23
C SER A 427 2.60 -20.05 2.72
N PHE A 428 1.65 -19.24 2.24
CA PHE A 428 0.22 -19.42 2.47
C PHE A 428 -0.47 -20.21 1.35
N ILE A 429 -0.12 -19.95 0.09
CA ILE A 429 -0.77 -20.56 -1.07
C ILE A 429 -0.36 -22.02 -1.29
N VAL A 430 0.92 -22.37 -1.11
CA VAL A 430 1.46 -23.74 -1.33
C VAL A 430 0.78 -24.82 -0.47
N PRO A 431 0.59 -24.67 0.86
CA PRO A 431 -0.12 -25.68 1.65
C PRO A 431 -1.60 -25.80 1.26
N ILE A 432 -2.24 -24.71 0.82
CA ILE A 432 -3.60 -24.73 0.28
C ILE A 432 -3.64 -25.46 -1.06
N TYR A 433 -2.67 -25.20 -1.95
CA TYR A 433 -2.54 -25.85 -3.25
C TYR A 433 -2.37 -27.36 -3.12
N LYS A 434 -1.42 -27.83 -2.30
CA LYS A 434 -1.20 -29.27 -2.05
C LYS A 434 -2.49 -29.94 -1.53
N ALA A 435 -3.15 -29.32 -0.55
CA ALA A 435 -4.40 -29.87 0.00
C ALA A 435 -5.56 -29.91 -1.03
N ILE A 436 -5.70 -28.88 -1.87
CA ILE A 436 -6.74 -28.88 -2.93
C ILE A 436 -6.49 -29.99 -3.96
N ILE A 437 -5.24 -30.22 -4.38
CA ILE A 437 -4.94 -31.28 -5.35
C ILE A 437 -5.16 -32.67 -4.75
N GLN A 438 -4.86 -32.85 -3.47
CA GLN A 438 -5.10 -34.10 -2.75
C GLN A 438 -6.60 -34.38 -2.55
N ASP A 439 -7.37 -33.38 -2.11
CA ASP A 439 -8.78 -33.56 -1.73
C ASP A 439 -9.76 -33.38 -2.92
N ASN A 440 -9.36 -32.67 -3.98
CA ASN A 440 -10.17 -32.46 -5.19
C ASN A 440 -9.29 -32.40 -6.46
N PRO A 441 -8.77 -33.55 -6.93
CA PRO A 441 -7.90 -33.61 -8.11
C PRO A 441 -8.58 -33.17 -9.41
N SER A 442 -9.92 -33.20 -9.45
CA SER A 442 -10.77 -32.82 -10.59
C SER A 442 -10.95 -31.31 -10.78
N ALA A 443 -10.62 -30.49 -9.77
CA ALA A 443 -10.73 -29.05 -9.87
C ALA A 443 -9.69 -28.47 -10.85
N HIS A 444 -10.13 -27.49 -11.66
CA HIS A 444 -9.25 -26.68 -12.48
C HIS A 444 -8.56 -25.63 -11.61
N VAL A 445 -7.40 -25.99 -11.06
CA VAL A 445 -6.54 -25.11 -10.27
C VAL A 445 -5.49 -24.46 -11.18
N GLN A 446 -5.38 -23.13 -11.11
CA GLN A 446 -4.26 -22.37 -11.70
C GLN A 446 -3.53 -21.65 -10.56
N PHE A 447 -2.23 -21.88 -10.42
CA PHE A 447 -1.38 -21.22 -9.43
C PHE A 447 -0.38 -20.29 -10.11
N VAL A 448 -0.53 -18.99 -9.90
CA VAL A 448 0.36 -17.94 -10.39
C VAL A 448 1.26 -17.47 -9.25
N TRP A 449 2.57 -17.54 -9.43
CA TRP A 449 3.54 -17.11 -8.43
C TRP A 449 4.55 -16.12 -9.01
N ALA A 450 4.50 -14.88 -8.53
CA ALA A 450 5.48 -13.84 -8.88
C ALA A 450 6.59 -13.73 -7.83
N ILE A 451 7.84 -13.92 -8.25
CA ILE A 451 9.04 -13.90 -7.41
C ILE A 451 10.11 -12.96 -7.97
N ARG A 452 11.03 -12.49 -7.12
CA ARG A 452 12.15 -11.65 -7.58
C ARG A 452 13.34 -12.46 -8.09
N THR A 453 13.76 -13.49 -7.35
CA THR A 453 14.90 -14.33 -7.72
C THR A 453 14.46 -15.79 -7.71
N ALA A 454 14.99 -16.60 -8.64
CA ALA A 454 14.65 -18.03 -8.74
C ALA A 454 14.92 -18.80 -7.43
N GLY A 455 15.91 -18.36 -6.63
CA GLY A 455 16.16 -18.88 -5.29
C GLY A 455 14.97 -18.80 -4.34
N GLU A 456 14.06 -17.80 -4.48
CA GLU A 456 12.84 -17.74 -3.65
C GLU A 456 11.84 -18.89 -3.95
N ALA A 457 12.06 -19.67 -5.03
CA ALA A 457 11.25 -20.84 -5.40
C ALA A 457 11.86 -22.20 -5.05
N THR A 458 13.03 -22.27 -4.41
CA THR A 458 13.65 -23.56 -4.04
C THR A 458 13.04 -24.21 -2.79
N TRP A 459 12.55 -23.40 -1.84
CA TRP A 459 12.06 -23.89 -0.55
C TRP A 459 10.89 -24.89 -0.63
N PRO A 460 9.92 -24.83 -1.57
CA PRO A 460 8.88 -25.84 -1.65
C PRO A 460 9.41 -27.20 -2.12
N VAL A 461 10.52 -27.19 -2.87
CA VAL A 461 11.18 -28.39 -3.38
C VAL A 461 11.90 -29.10 -2.24
N SER A 462 12.64 -28.36 -1.41
CA SER A 462 13.38 -28.91 -0.25
C SER A 462 12.49 -29.41 0.90
N ILE A 463 11.18 -29.15 0.85
CA ILE A 463 10.18 -29.62 1.82
C ILE A 463 9.36 -30.81 1.28
N SER A 464 9.35 -31.03 -0.03
CA SER A 464 8.57 -32.13 -0.63
C SER A 464 9.26 -33.48 -0.38
N LYS A 465 8.48 -34.56 -0.20
CA LYS A 465 9.06 -35.87 0.15
C LYS A 465 9.89 -36.43 -1.02
N PRO A 466 10.97 -37.19 -0.79
CA PRO A 466 11.69 -37.87 -1.86
C PRO A 466 10.74 -38.76 -2.69
N GLY A 467 10.61 -38.48 -3.99
CA GLY A 467 9.68 -39.16 -4.90
C GLY A 467 8.34 -38.45 -5.12
N GLU A 468 8.02 -37.40 -4.37
CA GLU A 468 6.92 -36.48 -4.69
C GLU A 468 7.32 -35.62 -5.91
N LYS A 469 6.40 -35.39 -6.86
CA LYS A 469 6.68 -34.48 -8.00
C LYS A 469 6.94 -33.07 -7.45
N SER A 470 7.96 -32.40 -7.98
CA SER A 470 8.23 -31.01 -7.61
C SER A 470 7.03 -30.14 -7.98
N ILE A 471 6.65 -29.18 -7.12
CA ILE A 471 5.63 -28.17 -7.45
C ILE A 471 6.02 -27.30 -8.65
N LEU A 472 7.31 -27.28 -9.01
CA LEU A 472 7.82 -26.56 -10.19
C LEU A 472 7.68 -27.37 -11.49
N ASP A 473 7.41 -28.67 -11.40
CA ASP A 473 7.21 -29.59 -12.54
C ASP A 473 5.71 -29.78 -12.87
N ASP A 474 4.81 -29.07 -12.19
CA ASP A 474 3.36 -29.16 -12.37
C ASP A 474 2.86 -28.06 -13.33
N ASP A 475 2.30 -28.45 -14.47
CA ASP A 475 1.79 -27.56 -15.53
C ASP A 475 0.74 -26.54 -15.03
N ARG A 476 0.12 -26.79 -13.87
CA ARG A 476 -0.83 -25.88 -13.20
C ARG A 476 -0.15 -24.66 -12.57
N VAL A 477 1.19 -24.66 -12.44
CA VAL A 477 1.99 -23.65 -11.74
C VAL A 477 2.74 -22.75 -12.73
N GLN A 478 2.43 -21.46 -12.70
CA GLN A 478 3.02 -20.43 -13.57
C GLN A 478 3.92 -19.51 -12.75
N LEU A 479 5.23 -19.65 -12.94
CA LEU A 479 6.26 -18.88 -12.24
C LEU A 479 6.66 -17.65 -13.05
N PHE A 480 6.53 -16.47 -12.45
CA PHE A 480 6.91 -15.18 -13.05
C PHE A 480 8.11 -14.59 -12.32
N LEU A 481 9.24 -14.45 -13.02
CA LEU A 481 10.45 -13.84 -12.49
C LEU A 481 10.43 -12.33 -12.78
N THR A 482 10.40 -11.51 -11.73
CA THR A 482 10.22 -10.05 -11.83
C THR A 482 11.49 -9.24 -11.52
N SER A 483 12.67 -9.84 -11.67
CA SER A 483 13.96 -9.15 -11.57
C SER A 483 14.85 -9.63 -12.70
N ASP A 484 15.49 -8.70 -13.40
CA ASP A 484 16.42 -9.02 -14.46
C ASP A 484 17.77 -9.48 -13.90
N LEU A 485 18.29 -10.55 -14.49
CA LEU A 485 19.66 -11.03 -14.27
C LEU A 485 20.59 -10.26 -15.21
N SER A 486 20.84 -9.01 -14.87
CA SER A 486 21.87 -8.15 -15.49
C SER A 486 22.94 -7.77 -14.47
N VAL A 487 23.41 -8.77 -13.72
CA VAL A 487 24.62 -8.69 -12.89
C VAL A 487 25.55 -9.77 -13.40
N GLY A 488 26.46 -9.38 -14.28
CA GLY A 488 27.66 -10.18 -14.56
C GLY A 488 28.47 -10.28 -13.28
N GLY A 489 28.71 -11.51 -12.85
CA GLY A 489 29.72 -11.84 -11.86
C GLY A 489 30.58 -12.92 -12.49
N ASP A 490 31.63 -12.49 -13.17
CA ASP A 490 32.61 -13.42 -13.72
C ASP A 490 33.41 -14.02 -12.55
N PRO A 491 33.57 -15.36 -12.49
CA PRO A 491 34.56 -15.97 -11.63
C PRO A 491 35.94 -15.78 -12.28
N GLU A 492 36.91 -15.29 -11.51
CA GLU A 492 38.31 -15.22 -11.95
C GLU A 492 38.83 -16.63 -12.31
N GLY A 493 39.42 -16.74 -13.49
CA GLY A 493 40.04 -17.95 -14.01
C GLY A 493 40.77 -17.61 -15.29
N ASP A 494 42.09 -17.40 -15.20
CA ASP A 494 42.93 -17.01 -16.32
C ASP A 494 42.85 -17.99 -17.49
N GLY A 495 42.66 -17.45 -18.70
CA GLY A 495 42.65 -18.21 -19.95
C GLY A 495 42.28 -17.33 -21.14
N GLU A 496 43.23 -17.14 -22.06
CA GLU A 496 43.01 -16.38 -23.30
C GLU A 496 41.88 -16.99 -24.15
N GLY A 497 40.93 -16.17 -24.61
CA GLY A 497 39.85 -16.65 -25.47
C GLY A 497 38.97 -15.54 -26.04
N VAL A 498 39.01 -15.36 -27.36
CA VAL A 498 38.11 -14.45 -28.08
C VAL A 498 36.69 -15.05 -28.16
N GLU A 499 35.76 -14.54 -27.35
CA GLU A 499 34.35 -14.96 -27.39
C GLU A 499 33.62 -14.42 -28.63
N LEU A 500 33.59 -15.26 -29.66
CA LEU A 500 32.81 -15.08 -30.88
C LEU A 500 31.30 -15.27 -30.60
N ARG A 501 30.44 -14.37 -31.10
CA ARG A 501 28.98 -14.53 -31.03
C ARG A 501 28.53 -15.82 -31.73
N THR A 502 28.26 -16.87 -30.95
CA THR A 502 27.66 -18.11 -31.43
C THR A 502 26.14 -18.06 -31.34
N LEU A 503 25.48 -18.22 -32.49
CA LEU A 503 24.05 -18.52 -32.56
C LEU A 503 23.80 -19.94 -31.99
N PRO A 504 22.78 -20.17 -31.15
CA PRO A 504 22.50 -21.51 -30.65
C PRO A 504 22.05 -22.43 -31.79
N GLN A 505 22.92 -23.36 -32.18
CA GLN A 505 22.59 -24.41 -33.13
C GLN A 505 21.60 -25.40 -32.46
N ARG A 506 20.72 -26.00 -33.28
CA ARG A 506 19.68 -26.94 -32.80
C ARG A 506 20.31 -28.14 -32.09
N ASP A 507 20.03 -28.29 -30.79
CA ASP A 507 20.34 -29.53 -30.08
C ASP A 507 19.12 -30.07 -29.33
N GLN A 508 18.67 -31.26 -29.73
CA GLN A 508 17.27 -31.68 -29.62
C GLN A 508 16.92 -32.42 -28.32
N ARG A 509 17.80 -32.40 -27.31
CA ARG A 509 17.67 -33.22 -26.08
C ARG A 509 17.61 -32.48 -24.73
N ARG A 510 17.63 -31.13 -24.71
CA ARG A 510 17.40 -30.32 -23.47
C ARG A 510 16.02 -29.64 -23.41
N SER A 511 15.11 -29.96 -24.33
CA SER A 511 13.81 -29.28 -24.56
C SER A 511 12.71 -29.49 -23.50
N ARG A 512 13.00 -30.00 -22.29
CA ARG A 512 11.97 -30.22 -21.24
C ARG A 512 11.98 -29.20 -20.09
N LEU A 513 13.08 -28.47 -19.87
CA LEU A 513 13.14 -27.40 -18.85
C LEU A 513 12.57 -26.05 -19.32
N ALA A 514 12.03 -25.98 -20.53
CA ALA A 514 11.47 -24.77 -21.14
C ALA A 514 9.96 -24.87 -21.41
N SER A 515 9.27 -25.89 -20.90
CA SER A 515 7.83 -26.10 -21.11
C SER A 515 6.93 -25.44 -20.06
N SER A 516 7.41 -25.20 -18.84
CA SER A 516 6.77 -24.24 -17.93
C SER A 516 7.18 -22.82 -18.37
N SER A 517 6.21 -22.03 -18.80
CA SER A 517 6.43 -20.72 -19.42
C SER A 517 6.87 -19.68 -18.39
N SER A 518 8.17 -19.67 -18.07
CA SER A 518 8.82 -18.62 -17.27
C SER A 518 8.87 -17.32 -18.09
N GLU A 519 7.75 -16.60 -18.13
CA GLU A 519 7.71 -15.25 -18.67
C GLU A 519 8.57 -14.35 -17.77
N ARG A 520 9.70 -13.86 -18.30
CA ARG A 520 10.60 -12.89 -17.65
C ARG A 520 9.98 -11.48 -17.58
N ARG A 521 8.76 -11.38 -17.06
CA ARG A 521 7.93 -10.16 -16.97
C ARG A 521 7.00 -10.24 -15.76
N ARG A 522 6.46 -9.09 -15.33
CA ARG A 522 5.38 -9.05 -14.34
C ARG A 522 4.12 -9.73 -14.92
N PRO A 523 3.38 -10.56 -14.15
CA PRO A 523 2.22 -11.27 -14.66
C PRO A 523 1.13 -10.30 -15.12
N ASN A 524 0.54 -10.55 -16.29
CA ASN A 524 -0.63 -9.80 -16.76
C ASN A 524 -1.89 -10.28 -16.01
N LEU A 525 -2.10 -9.71 -14.82
CA LEU A 525 -3.21 -10.07 -13.93
C LEU A 525 -4.58 -9.90 -14.58
N GLN A 526 -4.75 -8.94 -15.50
CA GLN A 526 -6.00 -8.80 -16.26
C GLN A 526 -6.24 -10.02 -17.14
N LYS A 527 -5.27 -10.41 -17.98
CA LYS A 527 -5.39 -11.57 -18.86
C LYS A 527 -5.68 -12.84 -18.03
N ILE A 528 -4.95 -13.05 -16.94
CA ILE A 528 -5.11 -14.22 -16.05
C ILE A 528 -6.51 -14.29 -15.45
N VAL A 529 -7.03 -13.18 -14.93
CA VAL A 529 -8.40 -13.11 -14.39
C VAL A 529 -9.43 -13.32 -15.49
N ASP A 530 -9.31 -12.62 -16.62
CA ASP A 530 -10.26 -12.73 -17.72
C ASP A 530 -10.27 -14.14 -18.32
N ASP A 531 -9.12 -14.80 -18.49
CA ASP A 531 -9.03 -16.18 -18.98
C ASP A 531 -9.58 -17.19 -17.96
N THR A 532 -9.41 -16.95 -16.65
CA THR A 532 -10.07 -17.74 -15.59
C THR A 532 -11.59 -17.62 -15.68
N PHE A 533 -12.12 -16.41 -15.88
CA PHE A 533 -13.56 -16.15 -15.86
C PHE A 533 -14.27 -16.38 -17.20
N LYS A 534 -13.60 -16.34 -18.35
CA LYS A 534 -14.20 -16.72 -19.67
C LYS A 534 -14.75 -18.14 -19.67
N HIS A 535 -14.15 -19.05 -18.92
CA HIS A 535 -14.56 -20.43 -18.82
C HIS A 535 -15.57 -20.65 -17.68
N GLY A 536 -16.37 -21.72 -17.76
CA GLY A 536 -17.28 -22.13 -16.69
C GLY A 536 -18.44 -21.17 -16.43
N HIS A 537 -19.22 -20.83 -17.46
CA HIS A 537 -20.39 -19.95 -17.33
C HIS A 537 -21.47 -20.56 -16.42
N GLY A 538 -21.46 -20.17 -15.15
CA GLY A 538 -22.38 -20.65 -14.11
C GLY A 538 -21.68 -21.38 -12.95
N GLU A 539 -20.40 -21.72 -13.09
CA GLU A 539 -19.56 -22.22 -12.00
C GLU A 539 -19.27 -21.10 -10.98
N LYS A 540 -19.09 -21.50 -9.72
CA LYS A 540 -18.55 -20.62 -8.69
C LYS A 540 -17.03 -20.64 -8.77
N VAL A 541 -16.42 -19.47 -8.90
CA VAL A 541 -14.96 -19.34 -9.04
C VAL A 541 -14.36 -18.97 -7.68
N ALA A 542 -13.30 -19.65 -7.25
CA ALA A 542 -12.51 -19.22 -6.10
C ALA A 542 -11.28 -18.42 -6.54
N VAL A 543 -11.03 -17.29 -5.89
CA VAL A 543 -9.84 -16.45 -6.10
C VAL A 543 -9.18 -16.21 -4.74
N LEU A 544 -7.94 -16.65 -4.61
CA LEU A 544 -7.08 -16.43 -3.44
C LEU A 544 -5.89 -15.58 -3.85
N VAL A 545 -5.64 -14.50 -3.13
CA VAL A 545 -4.45 -13.66 -3.36
C VAL A 545 -3.67 -13.47 -2.06
N CYS A 546 -2.36 -13.68 -2.12
CA CYS A 546 -1.46 -13.53 -0.98
C CYS A 546 -0.13 -12.90 -1.40
N GLY A 547 0.12 -11.66 -1.01
CA GLY A 547 1.26 -10.88 -1.50
C GLY A 547 1.18 -9.40 -1.14
N PRO A 548 1.86 -8.51 -1.88
CA PRO A 548 1.78 -7.08 -1.66
C PRO A 548 0.35 -6.54 -1.81
N SER A 549 -0.08 -5.62 -0.96
CA SER A 549 -1.43 -5.02 -0.99
C SER A 549 -1.81 -4.42 -2.35
N GLN A 550 -0.85 -3.89 -3.11
CA GLN A 550 -1.08 -3.38 -4.47
C GLN A 550 -1.51 -4.49 -5.45
N MET A 551 -0.93 -5.69 -5.35
CA MET A 551 -1.28 -6.85 -6.17
C MET A 551 -2.68 -7.36 -5.82
N ALA A 552 -2.99 -7.51 -4.53
CA ALA A 552 -4.31 -7.93 -4.07
C ALA A 552 -5.42 -6.96 -4.51
N ARG A 553 -5.15 -5.64 -4.41
CA ARG A 553 -6.06 -4.60 -4.93
C ARG A 553 -6.26 -4.70 -6.44
N GLU A 554 -5.20 -4.84 -7.24
CA GLU A 554 -5.36 -4.96 -8.69
C GLU A 554 -6.20 -6.18 -9.06
N VAL A 555 -5.94 -7.36 -8.47
CA VAL A 555 -6.77 -8.55 -8.72
C VAL A 555 -8.24 -8.28 -8.32
N ARG A 556 -8.49 -7.62 -7.19
CA ARG A 556 -9.84 -7.25 -6.75
C ARG A 556 -10.55 -6.32 -7.75
N GLU A 557 -9.82 -5.36 -8.31
CA GLU A 557 -10.31 -4.46 -9.35
C GLU A 557 -10.65 -5.24 -10.64
N ARG A 558 -9.80 -6.18 -11.08
CA ARG A 558 -10.07 -7.01 -12.28
C ARG A 558 -11.23 -8.00 -12.07
N VAL A 559 -11.40 -8.55 -10.87
CA VAL A 559 -12.51 -9.46 -10.53
C VAL A 559 -13.85 -8.73 -10.36
N THR A 560 -13.83 -7.43 -10.03
CA THR A 560 -15.06 -6.66 -9.75
C THR A 560 -16.08 -6.65 -10.92
N PRO A 561 -15.71 -6.38 -12.19
CA PRO A 561 -16.62 -6.47 -13.33
C PRO A 561 -17.34 -7.83 -13.44
N TRP A 562 -16.63 -8.94 -13.19
CA TRP A 562 -17.18 -10.29 -13.24
C TRP A 562 -18.20 -10.57 -12.12
N VAL A 563 -17.96 -10.03 -10.92
CA VAL A 563 -18.94 -10.12 -9.82
C VAL A 563 -20.16 -9.23 -10.11
N MET A 564 -19.95 -8.05 -10.69
CA MET A 564 -21.04 -7.15 -11.07
C MET A 564 -21.89 -7.71 -12.22
N SER A 565 -21.32 -8.48 -13.15
CA SER A 565 -22.10 -9.24 -14.15
C SER A 565 -22.79 -10.50 -13.59
N GLY A 566 -22.68 -10.74 -12.27
CA GLY A 566 -23.49 -11.71 -11.54
C GLY A 566 -22.80 -13.03 -11.18
N ARG A 567 -21.51 -13.22 -11.52
CA ARG A 567 -20.75 -14.41 -11.15
C ARG A 567 -20.72 -14.61 -9.63
N ASP A 568 -20.82 -15.86 -9.18
CA ASP A 568 -20.56 -16.20 -7.79
C ASP A 568 -19.05 -16.42 -7.61
N VAL A 569 -18.45 -15.67 -6.68
CA VAL A 569 -17.02 -15.66 -6.42
C VAL A 569 -16.77 -15.89 -4.94
N TRP A 570 -15.98 -16.91 -4.63
CA TRP A 570 -15.35 -17.06 -3.34
C TRP A 570 -14.03 -16.27 -3.35
N TRP A 571 -13.85 -15.35 -2.42
CA TRP A 571 -12.71 -14.42 -2.40
C TRP A 571 -12.01 -14.45 -1.06
N HIS A 572 -10.69 -14.59 -1.09
CA HIS A 572 -9.82 -14.42 0.08
C HIS A 572 -8.59 -13.58 -0.27
N ASP A 573 -8.29 -12.61 0.57
CA ASP A 573 -7.16 -11.68 0.45
C ASP A 573 -6.33 -11.76 1.73
N GLU A 574 -5.13 -12.30 1.59
CA GLU A 574 -4.12 -12.45 2.65
C GLU A 574 -2.91 -11.54 2.30
N SER A 575 -3.16 -10.25 2.13
CA SER A 575 -2.11 -9.29 1.75
C SER A 575 -1.24 -8.83 2.93
N PHE A 576 0.08 -8.91 2.73
CA PHE A 576 1.07 -8.39 3.67
C PHE A 576 1.44 -6.94 3.31
N GLY A 577 1.54 -6.08 4.33
CA GLY A 577 1.96 -4.68 4.15
C GLY A 577 1.02 -3.63 4.78
N TRP A 578 -0.10 -4.03 5.39
CA TRP A 578 -0.94 -3.11 6.20
C TRP A 578 -0.27 -2.58 7.48
N ILE A 579 0.92 -3.11 7.81
CA ILE A 579 1.75 -2.72 8.94
C ILE A 579 3.16 -2.49 8.38
N ILE A 580 3.52 -1.20 8.24
CA ILE A 580 4.88 -0.66 8.11
C ILE A 580 5.61 -0.97 6.79
N THR A 581 5.60 0.01 5.88
CA THR A 581 6.58 0.12 4.79
C THR A 581 7.88 0.76 5.29
N VAL A 582 8.89 -0.06 5.61
CA VAL A 582 10.29 0.38 5.79
C VAL A 582 11.21 -0.52 4.96
N LYS A 583 12.10 0.09 4.17
CA LYS A 583 13.09 -0.60 3.31
C LYS A 583 14.33 -1.02 4.14
N PRO A 584 14.94 -2.19 3.90
CA PRO A 584 16.28 -2.53 4.40
C PRO A 584 17.40 -1.85 3.60
N GLU A 585 18.50 -1.45 4.27
CA GLU A 585 19.78 -1.08 3.66
C GLU A 585 20.86 -2.14 3.97
N ARG A 586 21.94 -2.20 3.16
CA ARG A 586 23.05 -3.16 3.28
C ARG A 586 24.36 -2.46 3.72
N PRO A 587 25.29 -3.16 4.42
CA PRO A 587 26.57 -2.60 4.84
C PRO A 587 27.60 -2.49 3.68
N PRO A 588 28.61 -1.62 3.78
CA PRO A 588 29.65 -1.43 2.76
C PRO A 588 30.89 -2.33 2.95
N GLY A 589 31.61 -2.61 1.86
CA GLY A 589 32.92 -3.28 1.83
C GLY A 589 34.06 -2.33 1.38
N LEU A 590 35.29 -2.82 1.47
CA LEU A 590 36.56 -2.11 1.24
C LEU A 590 36.81 -1.67 -0.23
N LEU A 591 37.79 -0.79 -0.42
CA LEU A 591 38.24 -0.23 -1.69
C LEU A 591 39.70 -0.63 -1.95
N ASP A 592 40.03 -0.92 -3.21
CA ASP A 592 41.39 -0.87 -3.77
C ASP A 592 41.36 -0.02 -5.06
N GLU A 593 42.46 0.66 -5.39
CA GLU A 593 42.55 1.63 -6.50
C GLU A 593 43.66 1.30 -7.51
N VAL A 594 43.36 1.41 -8.82
CA VAL A 594 44.30 1.44 -9.96
C VAL A 594 43.75 2.44 -11.01
N PRO A 595 44.57 3.19 -11.79
CA PRO A 595 44.17 4.46 -12.43
C PRO A 595 43.67 4.37 -13.90
N ASP A 596 43.36 5.54 -14.48
CA ASP A 596 42.61 5.80 -15.71
C ASP A 596 43.38 6.77 -16.64
N ASP A 597 43.23 6.66 -17.97
CA ASP A 597 44.02 7.38 -18.99
C ASP A 597 43.18 8.06 -20.12
N SER A 598 43.25 9.39 -20.18
CA SER A 598 43.12 10.29 -21.37
C SER A 598 41.82 10.41 -22.23
N VAL A 599 41.03 11.49 -22.01
CA VAL A 599 40.82 12.73 -22.87
C VAL A 599 40.63 12.60 -24.42
N PRO A 600 39.90 13.46 -25.20
CA PRO A 600 38.91 14.58 -25.00
C PRO A 600 37.52 14.29 -25.69
N GLY A 601 36.57 15.19 -26.04
CA GLY A 601 36.25 16.60 -25.64
C GLY A 601 35.98 17.62 -26.80
N GLY A 602 34.72 18.01 -27.10
CA GLY A 602 34.39 19.18 -27.98
C GLY A 602 32.96 19.24 -28.62
N GLY A 603 32.48 20.46 -28.96
CA GLY A 603 31.38 20.69 -29.95
C GLY A 603 30.04 21.27 -29.42
N ALA A 604 29.61 22.44 -29.94
CA ALA A 604 28.32 23.08 -29.64
C ALA A 604 27.45 23.25 -30.90
N GLY A 605 26.12 23.40 -30.74
CA GLY A 605 25.19 23.72 -31.83
C GLY A 605 23.79 24.11 -31.35
N GLU A 606 23.23 25.19 -31.89
CA GLU A 606 21.89 25.72 -31.60
C GLU A 606 20.84 25.22 -32.62
N ILE A 607 19.59 24.93 -32.20
CA ILE A 607 18.40 24.90 -33.07
C ILE A 607 17.17 25.47 -32.32
N VAL A 608 16.25 26.09 -33.07
CA VAL A 608 15.16 26.99 -32.68
C VAL A 608 13.81 26.27 -32.37
N ASP A 609 12.86 27.02 -31.78
CA ASP A 609 11.52 26.68 -31.25
C ASP A 609 10.51 25.91 -32.15
N VAL A 610 9.40 25.44 -31.54
CA VAL A 610 7.97 25.76 -31.91
C VAL A 610 6.93 24.95 -31.10
N VAL A 611 5.70 25.47 -30.95
CA VAL A 611 4.68 25.04 -29.97
C VAL A 611 3.41 24.35 -30.56
N VAL A 612 3.25 23.03 -30.34
CA VAL A 612 1.98 22.25 -30.38
C VAL A 612 1.89 21.20 -29.25
N VAL A 613 0.77 21.15 -28.52
CA VAL A 613 0.61 20.55 -27.16
C VAL A 613 0.61 19.00 -27.13
N THR A 614 1.50 18.42 -26.30
CA THR A 614 1.38 17.14 -25.54
C THR A 614 2.78 16.75 -25.01
N VAL A 615 2.93 16.55 -23.69
CA VAL A 615 4.23 16.27 -23.01
C VAL A 615 5.31 17.30 -23.41
N ARG A 616 5.07 18.59 -23.15
CA ARG A 616 5.99 19.67 -23.56
C ARG A 616 6.84 20.31 -22.47
N GLU A 617 6.53 20.10 -21.20
CA GLU A 617 7.14 20.89 -20.12
C GLU A 617 8.58 20.45 -19.74
N PHE A 618 9.10 19.37 -20.34
CA PHE A 618 10.44 18.85 -20.06
C PHE A 618 11.54 19.42 -20.99
N CYS A 619 11.54 20.73 -21.21
CA CYS A 619 12.69 21.46 -21.77
C CYS A 619 13.33 22.31 -20.67
N ILE A 620 14.58 21.99 -20.31
CA ILE A 620 15.37 22.78 -19.35
C ILE A 620 15.73 24.13 -20.00
N ARG A 621 14.97 25.19 -19.69
CA ARG A 621 15.32 26.55 -20.09
C ARG A 621 16.53 27.04 -19.28
N ARG A 622 17.52 27.65 -19.95
CA ARG A 622 18.60 28.40 -19.28
C ARG A 622 18.00 29.59 -18.52
N PRO A 623 18.39 29.83 -17.25
CA PRO A 623 18.22 31.14 -16.62
C PRO A 623 19.16 32.17 -17.29
N SER A 624 18.66 33.38 -17.55
CA SER A 624 19.47 34.50 -18.00
C SER A 624 20.42 34.99 -16.90
N ARG A 625 21.65 35.34 -17.29
CA ARG A 625 22.73 35.78 -16.42
C ARG A 625 22.44 37.16 -15.81
N THR A 626 22.41 37.26 -14.48
CA THR A 626 22.52 38.53 -13.73
C THR A 626 23.41 38.30 -12.52
N ASP A 627 24.59 38.90 -12.52
CA ASP A 627 25.57 38.82 -11.44
C ASP A 627 25.27 39.87 -10.36
N THR A 628 25.29 39.47 -9.07
CA THR A 628 25.60 40.33 -7.92
C THR A 628 25.73 39.49 -6.64
N PRO A 629 26.80 39.63 -5.83
CA PRO A 629 26.96 38.89 -4.59
C PRO A 629 26.49 39.71 -3.37
N LEU A 630 25.87 39.07 -2.38
CA LEU A 630 25.73 39.61 -1.03
C LEU A 630 25.72 38.45 -0.01
N CYS A 631 26.60 38.56 0.98
CA CYS A 631 26.86 37.52 1.98
C CYS A 631 25.90 37.60 3.18
N GLY A 632 25.68 36.46 3.85
CA GLY A 632 24.95 36.37 5.11
C GLY A 632 24.74 34.92 5.52
N GLY A 633 25.68 34.37 6.30
CA GLY A 633 25.71 32.94 6.63
C GLY A 633 24.76 32.54 7.77
N LEU A 634 24.09 31.41 7.60
CA LEU A 634 23.46 30.63 8.68
C LEU A 634 23.35 29.17 8.22
N GLU A 635 24.11 28.27 8.84
CA GLU A 635 24.16 26.86 8.47
C GLU A 635 22.86 26.12 8.82
N LEU A 636 22.13 25.64 7.82
CA LEU A 636 20.98 24.75 8.00
C LEU A 636 21.07 23.54 7.05
N ARG A 637 21.61 22.43 7.58
CA ARG A 637 21.77 21.16 6.85
C ARG A 637 20.44 20.48 6.52
N SER A 638 19.90 20.73 5.33
CA SER A 638 18.74 20.01 4.79
C SER A 638 19.02 18.52 4.62
N ARG A 639 18.17 17.66 5.21
CA ARG A 639 18.27 16.18 5.13
C ARG A 639 17.03 15.54 4.53
N TYR A 640 16.94 15.49 3.20
CA TYR A 640 16.01 14.62 2.48
C TYR A 640 16.76 13.77 1.44
N ARG A 641 16.81 12.45 1.64
CA ARG A 641 17.41 11.49 0.69
C ARG A 641 16.33 10.69 -0.05
N LEU A 642 16.41 10.69 -1.38
CA LEU A 642 15.85 9.66 -2.25
C LEU A 642 16.53 8.29 -2.01
N PRO A 643 16.02 7.17 -2.56
CA PRO A 643 16.58 5.83 -2.34
C PRO A 643 18.08 5.74 -2.63
N TYR A 644 18.83 5.20 -1.67
CA TYR A 644 20.30 5.26 -1.57
C TYR A 644 21.09 4.86 -2.83
N TYR A 645 20.55 3.94 -3.64
CA TYR A 645 21.23 3.33 -4.79
C TYR A 645 21.61 4.34 -5.90
N ALA A 646 20.67 5.18 -6.37
CA ALA A 646 20.98 6.14 -7.44
C ALA A 646 21.95 7.25 -6.97
N SER A 647 21.82 7.69 -5.71
CA SER A 647 22.59 8.81 -5.18
C SER A 647 24.09 8.51 -4.98
N ARG A 648 24.47 7.26 -4.72
CA ARG A 648 25.87 6.90 -4.42
C ARG A 648 26.72 6.81 -5.70
N ASN A 649 26.17 6.23 -6.77
CA ASN A 649 26.84 6.13 -8.07
C ASN A 649 26.84 7.44 -8.86
N LEU A 650 25.96 8.39 -8.57
CA LEU A 650 26.14 9.78 -9.03
C LEU A 650 27.36 10.41 -8.34
N ARG A 651 27.39 10.44 -6.98
CA ARG A 651 28.46 11.11 -6.21
C ARG A 651 29.87 10.60 -6.50
N HIS A 652 30.08 9.28 -6.62
CA HIS A 652 31.44 8.74 -6.79
C HIS A 652 32.10 9.07 -8.13
N HIS A 653 31.34 9.31 -9.21
CA HIS A 653 31.94 9.61 -10.52
C HIS A 653 32.04 11.11 -10.84
N THR A 654 31.10 11.96 -10.38
CA THR A 654 31.24 13.42 -10.57
C THR A 654 32.45 13.99 -9.83
N CYS A 655 32.87 13.38 -8.71
CA CYS A 655 34.05 13.83 -7.97
C CYS A 655 35.37 13.28 -8.53
N LYS A 656 35.45 12.05 -9.08
CA LYS A 656 36.73 11.51 -9.61
C LYS A 656 37.26 12.35 -10.78
N ASN A 657 36.41 12.76 -11.71
CA ASN A 657 36.85 13.53 -12.90
C ASN A 657 37.10 15.02 -12.62
N MET A 658 36.71 15.55 -11.45
CA MET A 658 37.03 16.93 -11.02
C MET A 658 38.14 17.00 -9.97
N ALA A 659 38.50 15.88 -9.32
CA ALA A 659 39.58 15.82 -8.35
C ALA A 659 40.96 16.13 -8.97
N GLN A 660 41.17 15.81 -10.26
CA GLN A 660 42.40 16.16 -10.99
C GLN A 660 42.62 17.67 -11.18
N ALA A 661 41.62 18.52 -10.89
CA ALA A 661 41.70 19.97 -11.04
C ALA A 661 41.52 20.75 -9.71
N GLY A 662 41.65 20.09 -8.55
CA GLY A 662 41.74 20.73 -7.23
C GLY A 662 40.50 21.49 -6.73
N GLN A 663 39.39 21.50 -7.47
CA GLN A 663 38.14 22.19 -7.10
C GLN A 663 36.92 21.28 -7.35
N ALA A 664 36.78 20.24 -6.53
CA ALA A 664 35.52 19.51 -6.46
C ALA A 664 34.43 20.42 -5.83
N PRO A 665 33.23 20.51 -6.43
CA PRO A 665 32.16 21.35 -5.88
C PRO A 665 31.72 20.84 -4.50
N THR A 666 31.51 21.75 -3.56
CA THR A 666 31.02 21.40 -2.22
C THR A 666 29.58 20.88 -2.27
N ASP A 667 29.14 20.15 -1.22
CA ASP A 667 27.73 19.72 -1.13
C ASP A 667 26.76 20.95 -1.17
N ASP A 668 27.22 22.12 -0.71
CA ASP A 668 26.49 23.39 -0.79
C ASP A 668 26.46 23.98 -2.22
N ASP A 669 27.58 23.94 -2.96
CA ASP A 669 27.62 24.31 -4.39
C ASP A 669 26.59 23.49 -5.20
N ILE A 670 26.53 22.19 -4.92
CA ILE A 670 25.60 21.25 -5.56
C ILE A 670 24.15 21.55 -5.15
N HIS A 671 23.90 21.95 -3.90
CA HIS A 671 22.57 22.33 -3.40
C HIS A 671 22.08 23.66 -3.99
N TYR A 672 22.95 24.67 -4.11
CA TYR A 672 22.61 25.98 -4.65
C TYR A 672 22.53 26.02 -6.17
N LYS A 673 23.30 25.18 -6.89
CA LYS A 673 23.36 25.17 -8.35
C LYS A 673 23.25 23.74 -8.92
N PRO A 674 22.20 22.97 -8.60
CA PRO A 674 22.05 21.58 -9.06
C PRO A 674 21.99 21.48 -10.58
N TRP A 675 21.47 22.49 -11.29
CA TRP A 675 21.48 22.54 -12.76
C TRP A 675 22.89 22.65 -13.37
N LYS A 676 23.89 23.15 -12.61
CA LYS A 676 25.29 23.29 -13.04
C LYS A 676 26.10 22.02 -12.75
N TYR A 677 25.97 21.47 -11.54
CA TYR A 677 26.82 20.36 -11.07
C TYR A 677 26.20 18.96 -11.20
N ILE A 678 24.87 18.87 -11.32
CA ILE A 678 24.16 17.61 -11.65
C ILE A 678 23.66 17.72 -13.10
N GLY A 679 22.81 18.71 -13.38
CA GLY A 679 22.39 19.10 -14.73
C GLY A 679 21.88 17.94 -15.61
N TYR A 680 22.13 18.05 -16.91
CA TYR A 680 21.74 17.04 -17.90
C TYR A 680 22.49 15.71 -17.71
N HIS A 681 23.74 15.74 -17.27
CA HIS A 681 24.57 14.55 -17.05
C HIS A 681 24.02 13.66 -15.92
N GLY A 682 23.63 14.26 -14.80
CA GLY A 682 22.96 13.54 -13.71
C GLY A 682 21.56 13.08 -14.09
N TYR A 683 20.85 13.80 -14.97
CA TYR A 683 19.54 13.39 -15.47
C TYR A 683 19.63 12.17 -16.41
N SER A 684 20.57 12.17 -17.37
CA SER A 684 20.77 11.02 -18.25
C SER A 684 21.21 9.78 -17.48
N LYS A 685 22.13 9.94 -16.51
CA LYS A 685 22.56 8.87 -15.61
C LYS A 685 21.43 8.35 -14.70
N PHE A 686 20.47 9.21 -14.33
CA PHE A 686 19.27 8.78 -13.62
C PHE A 686 18.32 8.00 -14.53
N LEU A 687 17.99 8.51 -15.72
CA LEU A 687 17.14 7.81 -16.69
C LEU A 687 17.71 6.45 -17.09
N SER A 688 19.04 6.33 -17.21
CA SER A 688 19.72 5.07 -17.54
C SER A 688 20.01 4.17 -16.32
N SER A 689 19.47 4.47 -15.14
CA SER A 689 19.78 3.69 -13.92
C SER A 689 18.82 2.54 -13.63
N ASP A 690 17.66 2.50 -14.28
CA ASP A 690 16.64 1.45 -14.16
C ASP A 690 15.73 1.52 -15.41
N ASP A 691 15.39 0.37 -16.01
CA ASP A 691 14.57 0.32 -17.23
C ASP A 691 13.12 0.79 -16.97
N ASP A 692 12.60 0.66 -15.74
CA ASP A 692 11.27 1.17 -15.37
C ASP A 692 11.20 2.73 -15.49
N ILE A 693 12.34 3.44 -15.43
CA ILE A 693 12.42 4.92 -15.52
C ILE A 693 13.06 5.44 -16.81
N LEU A 694 13.46 4.57 -17.74
CA LEU A 694 14.03 4.93 -19.04
C LEU A 694 12.92 5.37 -20.03
N ILE A 695 12.22 6.45 -19.69
CA ILE A 695 11.01 6.91 -20.38
C ILE A 695 11.34 8.04 -21.36
N PHE A 696 11.20 7.76 -22.67
CA PHE A 696 11.35 8.74 -23.74
C PHE A 696 10.01 9.20 -24.33
N ARG A 697 9.98 10.44 -24.84
CA ARG A 697 8.81 10.98 -25.56
C ARG A 697 8.68 10.31 -26.93
N ARG A 698 7.51 9.75 -27.23
CA ARG A 698 7.17 9.22 -28.56
C ARG A 698 6.83 10.35 -29.54
N PHE A 699 7.67 10.57 -30.56
CA PHE A 699 7.47 11.59 -31.61
C PHE A 699 6.49 11.16 -32.72
N GLY A 700 5.30 10.68 -32.33
CA GLY A 700 4.35 10.02 -33.23
C GLY A 700 3.89 10.88 -34.41
N THR A 701 3.54 12.15 -34.17
CA THR A 701 3.11 13.09 -35.22
C THR A 701 4.24 13.50 -36.17
N SER A 702 5.46 13.67 -35.64
CA SER A 702 6.63 14.01 -36.47
C SER A 702 7.02 12.85 -37.38
N HIS A 703 7.08 11.62 -36.86
CA HIS A 703 7.35 10.44 -37.69
C HIS A 703 6.28 10.25 -38.77
N ALA A 704 5.00 10.49 -38.46
CA ALA A 704 3.93 10.40 -39.46
C ALA A 704 4.10 11.43 -40.61
N ARG A 705 4.52 12.67 -40.30
CA ARG A 705 4.80 13.68 -41.33
C ARG A 705 5.99 13.31 -42.22
N VAL A 706 7.07 12.76 -41.64
CA VAL A 706 8.23 12.29 -42.40
C VAL A 706 7.85 11.10 -43.29
N LEU A 707 7.06 10.15 -42.79
CA LEU A 707 6.55 9.03 -43.59
C LEU A 707 5.68 9.49 -44.76
N LEU A 708 4.77 10.45 -44.54
CA LEU A 708 3.95 11.02 -45.62
C LEU A 708 4.81 11.75 -46.67
N SER A 709 5.85 12.47 -46.25
CA SER A 709 6.79 13.13 -47.18
C SER A 709 7.61 12.14 -47.99
N LEU A 710 8.02 11.00 -47.41
CA LEU A 710 8.70 9.93 -48.14
C LEU A 710 7.75 9.18 -49.08
N GLN A 711 6.48 9.01 -48.69
CA GLN A 711 5.44 8.42 -49.54
C GLN A 711 5.15 9.28 -50.77
N ASP A 712 5.03 10.61 -50.58
CA ASP A 712 4.88 11.59 -51.67
C ASP A 712 6.09 11.55 -52.63
N GLN A 713 7.31 11.49 -52.08
CA GLN A 713 8.54 11.34 -52.88
C GLN A 713 8.56 10.03 -53.70
N VAL A 714 8.13 8.90 -53.12
CA VAL A 714 8.00 7.62 -53.83
C VAL A 714 6.97 7.74 -54.95
N SER A 715 5.77 8.28 -54.67
CA SER A 715 4.72 8.45 -55.67
C SER A 715 5.13 9.38 -56.82
N ALA A 716 5.88 10.45 -56.54
CA ALA A 716 6.42 11.33 -57.59
C ALA A 716 7.44 10.62 -58.49
N LEU A 717 8.30 9.76 -57.92
CA LEU A 717 9.28 8.97 -58.68
C LEU A 717 8.61 7.85 -59.50
N GLU A 718 7.58 7.19 -58.95
CA GLU A 718 6.74 6.23 -59.69
C GLU A 718 6.01 6.90 -60.87
N GLN A 719 5.49 8.11 -60.66
CA GLN A 719 4.83 8.89 -61.72
C GLN A 719 5.83 9.33 -62.80
N ALA A 720 7.02 9.78 -62.43
CA ALA A 720 8.08 10.14 -63.38
C ALA A 720 8.54 8.92 -64.20
N LEU A 721 8.69 7.75 -63.56
CA LEU A 721 9.00 6.49 -64.25
C LEU A 721 7.89 6.11 -65.25
N SER A 722 6.63 6.19 -64.81
CA SER A 722 5.46 5.88 -65.66
C SER A 722 5.34 6.82 -66.87
N GLN A 723 5.63 8.12 -66.69
CA GLN A 723 5.68 9.08 -67.79
C GLN A 723 6.80 8.77 -68.79
N LEU A 724 7.97 8.34 -68.30
CA LEU A 724 9.08 7.91 -69.16
C LEU A 724 8.67 6.68 -70.00
N ASP A 725 8.04 5.70 -69.36
CA ASP A 725 7.55 4.48 -70.02
C ASP A 725 6.45 4.79 -71.04
N GLU A 726 5.56 5.76 -70.76
CA GLU A 726 4.55 6.24 -71.71
C GLU A 726 5.18 6.96 -72.91
N VAL A 727 6.19 7.81 -72.70
CA VAL A 727 6.86 8.55 -73.77
C VAL A 727 7.59 7.60 -74.73
N TYR A 728 8.35 6.63 -74.21
CA TYR A 728 9.11 5.65 -75.01
C TYR A 728 8.30 4.42 -75.45
N SER A 729 6.98 4.42 -75.24
CA SER A 729 6.06 3.44 -75.86
C SER A 729 5.21 4.02 -76.99
N ARG A 730 5.36 5.34 -77.28
CA ARG A 730 4.69 5.99 -78.41
C ARG A 730 5.33 5.63 -79.74
N LYS A 731 4.49 5.49 -80.77
CA LYS A 731 4.89 5.12 -82.13
C LYS A 731 5.83 6.12 -82.78
N GLU A 732 5.78 7.40 -82.37
CA GLU A 732 6.65 8.47 -82.87
C GLU A 732 7.96 8.64 -82.09
N SER A 733 8.19 7.84 -81.04
CA SER A 733 9.40 7.95 -80.19
C SER A 733 10.64 7.30 -80.82
N THR A 734 11.83 7.60 -80.28
CA THR A 734 13.09 6.99 -80.70
C THR A 734 13.13 5.49 -80.38
N ASP A 735 13.51 4.67 -81.37
CA ASP A 735 13.64 3.21 -81.24
C ASP A 735 14.75 2.82 -80.26
N ILE A 736 14.35 2.41 -79.05
CA ILE A 736 15.21 2.09 -77.90
C ILE A 736 14.73 0.77 -77.29
N ASP A 737 15.67 -0.10 -76.89
CA ASP A 737 15.43 -1.40 -76.24
C ASP A 737 14.85 -1.22 -74.82
N ASN A 738 13.54 -0.94 -74.77
CA ASN A 738 12.78 -0.67 -73.55
C ASN A 738 12.54 -1.92 -72.68
N GLY A 739 13.07 -3.10 -73.08
CA GLY A 739 12.99 -4.35 -72.34
C GLY A 739 14.28 -4.73 -71.60
N SER A 740 15.37 -3.96 -71.76
CA SER A 740 16.71 -4.37 -71.31
C SER A 740 17.38 -3.36 -70.39
N LEU A 741 17.36 -3.62 -69.07
CA LEU A 741 18.06 -2.83 -68.03
C LEU A 741 19.56 -2.60 -68.32
N ARG A 742 20.19 -3.44 -69.18
CA ARG A 742 21.60 -3.28 -69.61
C ARG A 742 21.80 -2.22 -70.70
N LYS A 743 20.78 -1.95 -71.53
CA LYS A 743 20.80 -0.95 -72.61
C LYS A 743 19.93 0.28 -72.30
N ASP A 744 19.40 0.32 -71.09
CA ASP A 744 18.43 1.31 -70.61
C ASP A 744 19.01 2.73 -70.48
N LEU A 745 18.11 3.71 -70.57
CA LEU A 745 18.40 5.14 -70.53
C LEU A 745 19.07 5.55 -69.21
N PRO A 746 20.05 6.47 -69.24
CA PRO A 746 20.72 6.94 -68.03
C PRO A 746 19.75 7.68 -67.08
N GLU A 747 18.72 8.32 -67.62
CA GLU A 747 17.67 8.99 -66.85
C GLU A 747 16.79 8.00 -66.08
N ARG A 748 16.30 6.94 -66.74
CA ARG A 748 15.54 5.87 -66.06
C ARG A 748 16.36 5.23 -64.94
N ARG A 749 17.63 4.93 -65.22
CA ARG A 749 18.56 4.34 -64.24
C ARG A 749 18.72 5.22 -63.00
N LYS A 750 18.77 6.54 -63.18
CA LYS A 750 18.81 7.51 -62.08
C LYS A 750 17.51 7.52 -61.27
N ILE A 751 16.35 7.57 -61.92
CA ILE A 751 15.03 7.52 -61.26
C ILE A 751 14.88 6.22 -60.45
N LEU A 752 15.26 5.07 -61.01
CA LEU A 752 15.25 3.77 -60.31
C LEU A 752 16.20 3.74 -59.11
N GLN A 753 17.38 4.38 -59.21
CA GLN A 753 18.32 4.48 -58.10
C GLN A 753 17.76 5.37 -56.97
N ASP A 754 17.22 6.55 -57.30
CA ASP A 754 16.59 7.46 -56.34
C ASP A 754 15.35 6.83 -55.68
N LEU A 755 14.53 6.09 -56.45
CA LEU A 755 13.39 5.32 -55.97
C LEU A 755 13.84 4.22 -54.99
N SER A 756 14.91 3.47 -55.30
CA SER A 756 15.44 2.45 -54.39
C SER A 756 15.87 3.04 -53.04
N HIS A 757 16.50 4.21 -53.04
CA HIS A 757 16.90 4.91 -51.83
C HIS A 757 15.70 5.45 -51.03
N ALA A 758 14.66 5.95 -51.73
CA ALA A 758 13.44 6.43 -51.10
C ALA A 758 12.64 5.29 -50.44
N LEU A 759 12.46 4.16 -51.14
CA LEU A 759 11.78 2.97 -50.62
C LEU A 759 12.47 2.39 -49.39
N ILE A 760 13.80 2.19 -49.44
CA ILE A 760 14.57 1.68 -48.29
C ILE A 760 14.38 2.58 -47.06
N ARG A 761 14.41 3.91 -47.23
CA ARG A 761 14.19 4.86 -46.13
C ARG A 761 12.76 4.81 -45.61
N TYR A 762 11.77 4.71 -46.49
CA TYR A 762 10.35 4.59 -46.13
C TYR A 762 10.09 3.34 -45.29
N ASP A 763 10.50 2.16 -45.78
CA ASP A 763 10.25 0.87 -45.14
C ASP A 763 10.94 0.74 -43.78
N GLN A 764 12.17 1.24 -43.67
CA GLN A 764 12.91 1.30 -42.40
C GLN A 764 12.19 2.17 -41.36
N LEU A 765 11.77 3.39 -41.74
CA LEU A 765 11.04 4.29 -40.84
C LEU A 765 9.66 3.75 -40.48
N LEU A 766 8.96 3.10 -41.43
CA LEU A 766 7.63 2.53 -41.22
C LEU A 766 7.69 1.36 -40.24
N THR A 767 8.63 0.45 -40.43
CA THR A 767 8.86 -0.71 -39.55
C THR A 767 9.28 -0.27 -38.14
N LEU A 768 10.17 0.74 -38.05
CA LEU A 768 10.57 1.33 -36.78
C LEU A 768 9.39 2.02 -36.07
N HIS A 769 8.58 2.79 -36.79
CA HIS A 769 7.39 3.46 -36.22
C HIS A 769 6.35 2.45 -35.74
N ALA A 770 6.08 1.39 -36.53
CA ALA A 770 5.18 0.31 -36.15
C ALA A 770 5.66 -0.41 -34.87
N THR A 771 6.96 -0.65 -34.76
CA THR A 771 7.59 -1.25 -33.57
C THR A 771 7.48 -0.32 -32.36
N ILE A 772 7.81 0.97 -32.50
CA ILE A 772 7.66 1.99 -31.44
C ILE A 772 6.18 2.12 -30.99
N ARG A 773 5.21 1.94 -31.89
CA ARG A 773 3.78 1.96 -31.55
C ARG A 773 3.30 0.76 -30.74
N ARG A 774 4.00 -0.39 -30.78
CA ARG A 774 3.64 -1.60 -30.02
C ARG A 774 4.01 -1.53 -28.54
N TYR A 775 4.89 -0.62 -28.12
CA TYR A 775 5.24 -0.45 -26.71
C TYR A 775 4.09 0.16 -25.90
N PRO A 776 3.88 -0.29 -24.65
CA PRO A 776 2.83 0.24 -23.77
C PRO A 776 3.10 1.70 -23.37
N ILE A 777 2.04 2.37 -22.90
CA ILE A 777 2.17 3.70 -22.28
C ILE A 777 2.87 3.52 -20.92
N ALA A 778 3.83 4.40 -20.61
CA ALA A 778 4.57 4.38 -19.35
C ALA A 778 3.62 4.45 -18.14
N PRO A 779 3.80 3.60 -17.09
CA PRO A 779 2.93 3.61 -15.94
C PRO A 779 2.99 4.94 -15.16
N LEU A 780 1.84 5.37 -14.62
CA LEU A 780 1.73 6.64 -13.89
C LEU A 780 2.70 6.77 -12.71
N ARG A 781 3.08 5.65 -12.09
CA ARG A 781 4.04 5.60 -10.98
C ARG A 781 5.43 6.06 -11.41
N ASP A 782 5.88 5.62 -12.57
CA ASP A 782 7.27 5.79 -13.00
C ASP A 782 7.45 7.17 -13.63
N VAL A 783 6.39 7.66 -14.29
CA VAL A 783 6.20 9.09 -14.62
C VAL A 783 6.25 9.98 -13.37
N GLU A 784 5.62 9.58 -12.25
CA GLU A 784 5.70 10.34 -10.99
C GLU A 784 7.09 10.25 -10.33
N GLY A 785 7.83 9.15 -10.54
CA GLY A 785 9.25 9.03 -10.18
C GLY A 785 10.12 10.07 -10.89
N ILE A 786 9.95 10.21 -12.21
CA ILE A 786 10.63 11.24 -13.01
C ILE A 786 10.20 12.65 -12.59
N ARG A 787 8.90 12.90 -12.35
CA ARG A 787 8.42 14.18 -11.82
C ARG A 787 9.01 14.49 -10.45
N THR A 788 9.19 13.49 -9.59
CA THR A 788 9.80 13.66 -8.26
C THR A 788 11.29 14.01 -8.40
N TRP A 789 12.01 13.42 -9.35
CA TRP A 789 13.38 13.83 -9.67
C TRP A 789 13.42 15.30 -10.12
N HIS A 790 12.56 15.70 -11.06
CA HIS A 790 12.47 17.09 -11.51
C HIS A 790 12.00 18.06 -10.41
N ARG A 791 11.18 17.63 -9.46
CA ARG A 791 10.76 18.43 -8.29
C ARG A 791 11.91 18.63 -7.29
N ASN A 792 12.82 17.66 -7.18
CA ASN A 792 13.93 17.68 -6.23
C ASN A 792 15.19 18.37 -6.79
N TYR A 793 15.30 18.51 -8.12
CA TYR A 793 16.49 19.06 -8.79
C TYR A 793 16.20 20.19 -9.79
N GLY A 794 14.93 20.49 -10.07
CA GLY A 794 14.49 21.59 -10.93
C GLY A 794 13.89 22.74 -10.11
N ASN A 795 14.58 23.88 -10.10
CA ASN A 795 14.15 25.18 -9.57
C ASN A 795 13.46 25.19 -8.18
N GLY A 796 14.27 25.05 -7.13
CA GLY A 796 14.05 25.70 -5.84
C GLY A 796 13.03 25.06 -4.88
N ASP A 797 13.30 25.19 -3.59
CA ASP A 797 12.45 24.68 -2.50
C ASP A 797 11.09 25.41 -2.44
N MET A 798 10.12 24.91 -3.22
CA MET A 798 8.75 25.43 -3.19
C MET A 798 8.09 25.14 -1.83
N THR A 799 7.69 26.20 -1.11
CA THR A 799 6.93 26.07 0.14
C THR A 799 5.59 25.35 -0.06
N PRO A 800 5.04 24.68 0.97
CA PRO A 800 3.69 24.09 0.90
C PRO A 800 2.62 25.09 0.47
N VAL A 801 2.77 26.36 0.86
CA VAL A 801 1.91 27.49 0.44
C VAL A 801 2.07 27.78 -1.05
N ARG A 802 3.31 27.82 -1.58
CA ARG A 802 3.57 27.99 -3.02
C ARG A 802 2.94 26.86 -3.84
N CYS A 803 3.12 25.61 -3.40
CA CYS A 803 2.49 24.43 -4.01
C CYS A 803 0.95 24.51 -4.03
N LEU A 804 0.33 25.08 -2.99
CA LEU A 804 -1.12 25.27 -2.92
C LEU A 804 -1.61 26.38 -3.87
N ILE A 805 -0.83 27.44 -4.06
CA ILE A 805 -1.09 28.49 -5.06
C ILE A 805 -0.98 27.91 -6.48
N ASP A 806 0.10 27.20 -6.81
CA ASP A 806 0.33 26.66 -8.16
C ASP A 806 -0.67 25.57 -8.57
N ARG A 807 -1.22 24.84 -7.57
CA ARG A 807 -2.28 23.83 -7.77
C ARG A 807 -3.68 24.43 -7.92
N SER A 808 -3.90 25.69 -7.50
CA SER A 808 -5.18 26.37 -7.57
C SER A 808 -5.24 27.29 -8.79
N HIS A 809 -6.01 26.90 -9.81
CA HIS A 809 -6.16 27.69 -11.03
C HIS A 809 -6.67 29.12 -10.76
N TRP A 810 -7.51 29.29 -9.73
CA TRP A 810 -8.01 30.60 -9.30
C TRP A 810 -6.90 31.47 -8.68
N LEU A 811 -6.11 30.92 -7.74
CA LEU A 811 -5.02 31.68 -7.10
C LEU A 811 -3.92 32.02 -8.10
N ARG A 812 -3.57 31.09 -8.99
CA ARG A 812 -2.52 31.25 -10.00
C ARG A 812 -2.84 32.30 -11.07
N THR A 813 -4.12 32.56 -11.35
CA THR A 813 -4.55 33.49 -12.42
C THR A 813 -4.82 34.92 -11.93
N LEU A 814 -4.65 35.21 -10.63
CA LEU A 814 -4.85 36.55 -10.08
C LEU A 814 -3.98 37.61 -10.79
N PRO A 815 -4.54 38.79 -11.11
CA PRO A 815 -3.84 39.79 -11.93
C PRO A 815 -2.56 40.33 -11.28
N ILE A 816 -2.42 40.25 -9.95
CA ILE A 816 -1.26 40.79 -9.21
C ILE A 816 0.05 40.02 -9.52
N TRP A 817 -0.06 38.78 -10.00
CA TRP A 817 1.08 37.96 -10.42
C TRP A 817 1.56 38.27 -11.84
N ARG A 818 0.79 39.01 -12.65
CA ARG A 818 1.08 39.22 -14.09
C ARG A 818 2.32 40.07 -14.30
N ASP A 819 3.21 39.60 -15.17
CA ASP A 819 4.43 40.32 -15.54
C ASP A 819 4.20 41.19 -16.78
N LEU A 820 3.72 42.42 -16.55
CA LEU A 820 3.45 43.41 -17.60
C LEU A 820 4.70 43.85 -18.38
N SER A 821 5.91 43.50 -17.93
CA SER A 821 7.15 43.81 -18.65
C SER A 821 7.43 42.88 -19.84
N ARG A 822 6.69 41.77 -19.96
CA ARG A 822 6.89 40.72 -20.98
C ARG A 822 5.73 40.68 -21.96
N THR A 823 5.74 41.58 -22.94
CA THR A 823 4.87 41.51 -24.12
C THR A 823 5.61 40.81 -25.28
N ALA A 824 5.09 39.68 -25.75
CA ALA A 824 5.65 38.98 -26.90
C ALA A 824 5.26 39.68 -28.21
N ARG A 825 6.21 39.84 -29.15
CA ARG A 825 6.02 40.57 -30.42
C ARG A 825 5.53 39.70 -31.59
N SER A 826 4.89 38.56 -31.34
CA SER A 826 4.40 37.64 -32.40
C SER A 826 2.88 37.66 -32.54
N PRO A 827 2.32 37.44 -33.76
CA PRO A 827 0.89 37.24 -33.93
C PRO A 827 0.39 36.08 -33.06
N GLY A 828 -0.72 36.27 -32.34
CA GLY A 828 -1.24 35.32 -31.35
C GLY A 828 -0.71 35.49 -29.92
N ALA A 829 0.10 36.52 -29.64
CA ALA A 829 0.61 36.80 -28.29
C ALA A 829 -0.46 37.24 -27.27
N GLU A 830 -1.65 37.66 -27.70
CA GLU A 830 -2.72 38.17 -26.82
C GLU A 830 -3.30 37.13 -25.86
N GLU A 831 -3.16 35.83 -26.16
CA GLU A 831 -3.66 34.74 -25.30
C GLU A 831 -2.65 34.28 -24.23
N VAL A 832 -1.39 34.76 -24.27
CA VAL A 832 -0.31 34.23 -23.42
C VAL A 832 -0.01 35.18 -22.24
N LEU A 833 -0.66 34.92 -21.11
CA LEU A 833 -0.41 35.64 -19.85
C LEU A 833 0.88 35.15 -19.18
N TYR A 834 1.89 36.02 -19.08
CA TYR A 834 3.11 35.78 -18.31
C TYR A 834 2.92 36.12 -16.83
N PHE A 835 3.38 35.24 -15.95
CA PHE A 835 3.32 35.40 -14.49
C PHE A 835 4.75 35.45 -13.91
N SER A 836 4.95 36.25 -12.86
CA SER A 836 6.26 36.48 -12.23
C SER A 836 6.41 35.63 -10.97
N ASP A 837 7.19 34.54 -11.06
CA ASP A 837 7.43 33.63 -9.93
C ASP A 837 7.96 34.36 -8.69
N ALA A 838 8.89 35.30 -8.87
CA ALA A 838 9.45 36.13 -7.80
C ALA A 838 8.44 37.05 -7.09
N ARG A 839 7.23 37.27 -7.63
CA ARG A 839 6.13 37.95 -6.92
C ARG A 839 5.31 36.96 -6.10
N VAL A 840 5.06 35.77 -6.66
CA VAL A 840 4.31 34.70 -5.99
C VAL A 840 5.10 34.16 -4.79
N ASP A 841 6.42 33.97 -4.92
CA ASP A 841 7.28 33.51 -3.82
C ASP A 841 7.38 34.55 -2.70
N ARG A 842 7.56 35.84 -3.05
CA ARG A 842 7.55 36.92 -2.06
C ARG A 842 6.22 37.00 -1.31
N PHE A 843 5.09 36.80 -2.00
CA PHE A 843 3.78 36.76 -1.35
C PHE A 843 3.60 35.54 -0.44
N ALA A 844 4.02 34.35 -0.87
CA ALA A 844 3.95 33.14 -0.05
C ALA A 844 4.77 33.29 1.23
N SER A 845 6.00 33.82 1.13
CA SER A 845 6.85 34.12 2.29
C SER A 845 6.27 35.20 3.20
N LEU A 846 5.70 36.28 2.64
CA LEU A 846 5.06 37.35 3.40
C LEU A 846 3.80 36.87 4.12
N LEU A 847 3.00 35.98 3.52
CA LEU A 847 1.84 35.36 4.16
C LEU A 847 2.25 34.46 5.34
N ILE A 848 3.32 33.66 5.18
CA ILE A 848 3.86 32.83 6.26
C ILE A 848 4.37 33.72 7.41
N LEU A 849 5.10 34.79 7.10
CA LEU A 849 5.64 35.73 8.10
C LEU A 849 4.53 36.48 8.84
N LEU A 850 3.51 37.00 8.13
CA LEU A 850 2.35 37.65 8.77
C LEU A 850 1.55 36.68 9.65
N THR A 851 1.37 35.43 9.21
CA THR A 851 0.66 34.41 10.00
C THR A 851 1.45 34.06 11.27
N GLY A 852 2.77 33.90 11.17
CA GLY A 852 3.65 33.68 12.31
C GLY A 852 3.63 34.85 13.30
N LEU A 853 3.77 36.09 12.80
CA LEU A 853 3.71 37.30 13.60
C LEU A 853 2.36 37.46 14.31
N ALA A 854 1.25 37.20 13.62
CA ALA A 854 -0.08 37.22 14.21
C ALA A 854 -0.24 36.14 15.30
N MET A 855 0.23 34.91 15.07
CA MET A 855 0.20 33.83 16.07
C MET A 855 1.07 34.10 17.29
N LEU A 856 2.12 34.94 17.17
CA LEU A 856 3.02 35.27 18.28
C LEU A 856 2.54 36.51 19.06
N LEU A 857 2.06 37.56 18.38
CA LEU A 857 1.57 38.78 19.03
C LEU A 857 0.16 38.64 19.61
N THR A 858 -0.78 38.03 18.89
CA THR A 858 -2.19 37.91 19.34
C THR A 858 -2.34 37.31 20.74
N PRO A 859 -1.67 36.19 21.12
CA PRO A 859 -1.78 35.68 22.47
C PRO A 859 -1.22 36.65 23.52
N ILE A 860 -0.14 37.40 23.24
CA ILE A 860 0.43 38.36 24.20
C ILE A 860 -0.60 39.46 24.52
N TRP A 861 -1.28 40.00 23.52
CA TRP A 861 -2.31 41.03 23.71
C TRP A 861 -3.55 40.48 24.43
N ILE A 862 -3.98 39.26 24.11
CA ILE A 862 -5.07 38.59 24.84
C ILE A 862 -4.67 38.30 26.30
N LEU A 863 -3.43 37.88 26.55
CA LEU A 863 -2.92 37.61 27.90
C LEU A 863 -2.78 38.88 28.75
N HIS A 864 -2.51 40.03 28.13
CA HIS A 864 -2.53 41.33 28.79
C HIS A 864 -3.96 41.77 29.16
N ALA A 865 -4.93 41.53 28.27
CA ALA A 865 -6.35 41.87 28.49
C ALA A 865 -7.11 40.92 29.43
N LEU A 866 -6.49 39.83 29.88
CA LEU A 866 -7.07 38.90 30.84
C LEU A 866 -6.47 39.11 32.23
N GLU A 867 -7.29 39.15 33.27
CA GLU A 867 -6.81 39.25 34.65
C GLU A 867 -6.53 37.84 35.23
N ALA A 868 -7.50 36.93 35.11
CA ALA A 868 -7.47 35.60 35.70
C ALA A 868 -6.40 34.65 35.12
N SER A 869 -5.55 34.11 35.99
CA SER A 869 -4.47 33.14 35.66
C SER A 869 -4.97 31.89 34.93
N SER A 870 -6.16 31.40 35.28
CA SER A 870 -6.77 30.21 34.68
C SER A 870 -7.19 30.45 33.22
N SER A 871 -7.65 31.66 32.89
CA SER A 871 -7.93 32.07 31.50
C SER A 871 -6.64 32.22 30.68
N LYS A 872 -5.56 32.72 31.30
CA LYS A 872 -4.24 32.84 30.66
C LYS A 872 -3.69 31.48 30.23
N LEU A 873 -3.76 30.47 31.11
CA LEU A 873 -3.35 29.09 30.80
C LEU A 873 -4.13 28.45 29.65
N ILE A 874 -5.44 28.72 29.54
CA ILE A 874 -6.27 28.23 28.43
C ILE A 874 -5.85 28.87 27.10
N VAL A 875 -5.63 30.19 27.07
CA VAL A 875 -5.17 30.90 25.87
C VAL A 875 -3.81 30.40 25.42
N ILE A 876 -2.84 30.26 26.34
CA ILE A 876 -1.51 29.69 26.05
C ILE A 876 -1.67 28.29 25.43
N SER A 877 -2.46 27.41 26.05
CA SER A 877 -2.66 26.03 25.58
C SER A 877 -3.27 25.96 24.17
N ILE A 878 -4.27 26.80 23.89
CA ILE A 878 -4.94 26.85 22.57
C ILE A 878 -4.00 27.40 21.49
N PHE A 879 -3.27 28.48 21.77
CA PHE A 879 -2.32 29.06 20.82
C PHE A 879 -1.11 28.15 20.60
N SER A 880 -0.56 27.49 21.62
CA SER A 880 0.51 26.50 21.47
C SER A 880 0.08 25.30 20.61
N PHE A 881 -1.13 24.77 20.81
CA PHE A 881 -1.66 23.68 19.97
C PHE A 881 -1.89 24.14 18.52
N SER A 882 -2.48 25.33 18.33
CA SER A 882 -2.74 25.90 17.01
C SER A 882 -1.45 26.19 16.24
N PHE A 883 -0.44 26.71 16.93
CA PHE A 883 0.91 26.93 16.39
C PHE A 883 1.53 25.62 15.92
N LEU A 884 1.50 24.55 16.72
CA LEU A 884 2.00 23.22 16.33
C LEU A 884 1.29 22.66 15.09
N VAL A 885 -0.02 22.83 14.98
CA VAL A 885 -0.80 22.41 13.80
C VAL A 885 -0.43 23.23 12.57
N ILE A 886 -0.31 24.56 12.70
CA ILE A 886 0.07 25.44 11.58
C ILE A 886 1.49 25.13 11.11
N MET A 887 2.48 25.07 12.01
CA MET A 887 3.87 24.74 11.68
C MET A 887 4.00 23.38 11.00
N SER A 888 3.26 22.37 11.45
CA SER A 888 3.21 21.04 10.82
C SER A 888 2.59 21.02 9.41
N VAL A 889 1.96 22.11 8.96
CA VAL A 889 1.30 22.23 7.65
C VAL A 889 2.01 23.24 6.74
N THR A 890 2.63 24.29 7.28
CA THR A 890 3.23 25.38 6.51
C THR A 890 4.75 25.30 6.37
N MET A 891 5.48 24.67 7.30
CA MET A 891 6.94 24.56 7.26
C MET A 891 7.43 23.23 6.64
N ILE A 892 8.59 23.29 5.98
CA ILE A 892 9.31 22.13 5.40
C ILE A 892 10.23 21.46 6.44
N ALA A 893 10.65 22.23 7.45
CA ALA A 893 11.48 21.74 8.56
C ALA A 893 10.71 20.75 9.44
N LYS A 894 11.44 19.85 10.12
CA LYS A 894 10.79 18.86 10.98
C LYS A 894 10.22 19.57 12.22
N PRO A 895 9.07 19.12 12.76
CA PRO A 895 8.39 19.83 13.85
C PRO A 895 9.25 19.99 15.12
N PHE A 896 10.28 19.16 15.32
CA PHE A 896 11.22 19.30 16.43
C PHE A 896 12.28 20.40 16.25
N GLU A 897 12.68 20.73 15.01
CA GLU A 897 13.59 21.84 14.72
C GLU A 897 12.85 23.18 14.89
N ALA A 898 11.59 23.24 14.43
CA ALA A 898 10.70 24.38 14.70
C ALA A 898 10.45 24.56 16.20
N LEU A 899 10.13 23.49 16.94
CA LEU A 899 10.00 23.51 18.41
C LEU A 899 11.25 24.04 19.11
N GLY A 900 12.45 23.62 18.67
CA GLY A 900 13.72 24.14 19.22
C GLY A 900 13.87 25.65 19.01
N ALA A 901 13.52 26.16 17.83
CA ALA A 901 13.54 27.58 17.50
C ALA A 901 12.34 28.39 18.04
N THR A 902 11.37 27.76 18.72
CA THR A 902 10.30 28.45 19.47
C THR A 902 10.44 28.34 20.98
N ALA A 903 11.37 27.51 21.46
CA ALA A 903 11.70 27.33 22.88
C ALA A 903 12.97 28.08 23.30
N ALA A 904 13.76 28.54 22.32
CA ALA A 904 14.79 29.57 22.46
C ALA A 904 14.20 30.95 22.12
#